data_AF-A0A7C3EQB0-F1
#
_entry.id   AF-A0A7C3EQB0-F1
#
_cell.length_a   1.000
_cell.length_b   1.000
_cell.length_c   1.000
_cell.angle_alpha   90.00
_cell.angle_beta   90.00
_cell.angle_gamma   90.00
#
_symmetry.space_group_name_H-M   'P 1'
#
loop_
_entity.id
_entity.type
_entity.pdbx_description
1 polymer ?
#
loop_
_entity_poly.entity_id
_entity_poly.type
_entity_poly.pdbx_seq_one_letter_code
_entity_poly.pdbx_strand_id
1 'polypeptide(L)'
;MTPTLTPIWSGQARQSICIELGGASGVNAWLILLLLGVVLIMLGATAVVFSRRKRHSHRQPPVAGTKPNTPVEEPPLIKTASQAEQPLQSEPTQESKSPNQHSENNIIPQVPACFPSANTEDFRAGEASNNTRKSTKPINRGGRPRESLDKYSSRRQRQSRKPKFLKPEIICFKKEHQWIIAVEVPDEFVEKPGLTVLQNGSPLQKYAQNVNLWLLQQLSGEIIVSWDEADIKHTKINLGNDNYLLFKLTGQNSDRGRRIKSPSSGWYLVIVPETWKRDESRSGPPPVVPEVVSISDYQAHFFNIENGIPEIAFLLPDRMLKIIESKKQNFYLTGLSIDKYICDSMGPLFITLPEITTSDSLAWQNVRTIVVGEEGGGRRHWRIEFTPCPNREKQTLPPKIEAMKSGWYFIRFYNQDEELIESMDFRFASGLKKVEMTEMNPIPSRDGHKPIRLEFLHEPDCSVKLSSSSSKIQIERQPNITIAIIPPDSTCDQSRWSIRSGNGSPIAVDILIERIWWTIGDEDNYPNDWQDHPIVAARTDFNPTSSKVLWLRLPRHRWAEEVLVGFEKSRARTYKVKTNEQILAVPLREFTDCAEVENQQHECCLRFWITNRNLEAEVVILPSITTDKHLRVGWGRKKTAVAKVVMRNGKGEIKVNGKPSDEYFVQAPIEGKQFLKRLLNLKEVNALLAEKALDVEVKGSNPTTTQQIKAVAHAIARTLIDYDYRLKPILKQAGFGGCRITTMHINRVRRNKS
;
A
#
# COMPACT_ATOMS: atom_id res chain seq x y z
N MET A 1 28.96 -1.07 -61.90
CA MET A 1 30.23 -1.74 -61.59
C MET A 1 29.94 -2.88 -60.62
N THR A 2 29.82 -4.09 -61.15
CA THR A 2 30.03 -5.38 -60.46
C THR A 2 31.55 -5.60 -60.28
N PRO A 3 32.03 -6.48 -59.36
CA PRO A 3 31.91 -7.96 -59.43
C PRO A 3 31.39 -8.62 -58.12
N THR A 4 30.53 -9.66 -58.09
CA THR A 4 30.69 -11.13 -58.37
C THR A 4 31.81 -11.79 -57.54
N LEU A 5 31.71 -12.93 -56.81
CA LEU A 5 30.93 -14.18 -56.87
C LEU A 5 31.00 -14.98 -55.52
N THR A 6 30.04 -15.89 -55.33
CA THR A 6 29.84 -17.00 -54.33
C THR A 6 30.85 -18.18 -54.43
N PRO A 7 30.72 -19.38 -53.77
CA PRO A 7 30.18 -19.86 -52.46
C PRO A 7 31.14 -20.88 -51.74
N ILE A 8 30.75 -21.55 -50.64
CA ILE A 8 30.99 -23.01 -50.36
C ILE A 8 30.08 -23.50 -49.21
N TRP A 9 29.47 -24.67 -49.44
CA TRP A 9 28.72 -25.54 -48.51
C TRP A 9 29.64 -26.31 -47.55
N SER A 10 29.17 -26.61 -46.33
CA SER A 10 29.33 -27.94 -45.74
C SER A 10 28.21 -28.21 -44.73
N GLY A 11 27.60 -29.39 -44.83
CA GLY A 11 26.55 -29.88 -43.93
C GLY A 11 27.03 -31.07 -43.12
N GLN A 12 26.31 -31.33 -42.02
CA GLN A 12 26.20 -32.54 -41.18
C GLN A 12 26.01 -32.07 -39.72
N ALA A 13 25.20 -32.65 -38.85
CA ALA A 13 24.24 -33.74 -38.93
C ALA A 13 23.25 -33.55 -37.76
N ARG A 14 22.00 -33.96 -37.97
CA ARG A 14 21.00 -34.15 -36.90
C ARG A 14 21.43 -35.34 -36.04
N GLN A 15 21.45 -35.17 -34.72
CA GLN A 15 21.27 -36.29 -33.79
C GLN A 15 20.17 -35.94 -32.80
N SER A 16 19.02 -36.58 -33.03
CA SER A 16 17.92 -36.74 -32.10
C SER A 16 18.36 -37.70 -30.99
N ILE A 17 18.31 -37.27 -29.73
CA ILE A 17 18.43 -38.17 -28.59
C ILE A 17 17.02 -38.63 -28.24
N CYS A 18 16.71 -39.87 -28.61
CA CYS A 18 15.62 -40.65 -28.01
C CYS A 18 16.13 -41.17 -26.67
N ILE A 19 15.39 -40.92 -25.58
CA ILE A 19 15.55 -41.68 -24.33
C ILE A 19 14.36 -42.63 -24.24
N GLU A 20 14.66 -43.91 -24.38
CA GLU A 20 13.77 -45.04 -24.13
C GLU A 20 13.36 -45.07 -22.66
N LEU A 21 12.05 -45.16 -22.40
CA LEU A 21 11.50 -45.53 -21.10
C LEU A 21 11.38 -47.06 -21.06
N GLY A 22 12.38 -47.71 -20.48
CA GLY A 22 12.33 -49.12 -20.07
C GLY A 22 11.56 -49.27 -18.75
N GLY A 23 10.62 -50.22 -18.73
CA GLY A 23 9.78 -50.50 -17.57
C GLY A 23 10.49 -51.17 -16.40
N ALA A 24 9.99 -50.90 -15.19
CA ALA A 24 10.25 -51.71 -14.00
C ALA A 24 9.00 -51.72 -13.09
N SER A 25 8.27 -52.83 -13.20
CA SER A 25 7.48 -53.55 -12.18
C SER A 25 7.24 -52.90 -10.80
N GLY A 26 6.00 -52.49 -10.54
CA GLY A 26 5.06 -53.28 -9.72
C GLY A 26 5.24 -53.43 -8.20
N VAL A 27 6.32 -52.98 -7.57
CA VAL A 27 6.53 -53.24 -6.11
C VAL A 27 6.66 -51.98 -5.24
N ASN A 28 6.78 -50.79 -5.84
CA ASN A 28 7.03 -49.55 -5.07
C ASN A 28 5.76 -48.75 -4.69
N ALA A 29 4.58 -49.06 -5.25
CA ALA A 29 3.36 -48.32 -4.94
C ALA A 29 2.82 -48.60 -3.51
N TRP A 30 2.99 -49.83 -3.02
CA TRP A 30 2.54 -50.21 -1.68
C TRP A 30 3.41 -49.60 -0.58
N LEU A 31 4.72 -49.45 -0.79
CA LEU A 31 5.63 -48.82 0.17
C LEU A 31 5.36 -47.31 0.31
N ILE A 32 5.01 -46.64 -0.79
CA ILE A 32 4.68 -45.21 -0.82
C ILE A 32 3.33 -44.95 -0.11
N LEU A 33 2.34 -45.83 -0.30
CA LEU A 33 1.06 -45.74 0.42
C LEU A 33 1.22 -46.02 1.92
N LEU A 34 2.11 -46.93 2.31
CA LEU A 34 2.41 -47.22 3.71
C LEU A 34 3.12 -46.05 4.40
N LEU A 35 4.07 -45.41 3.71
CA LEU A 35 4.76 -44.20 4.19
C LEU A 35 3.81 -43.00 4.31
N LEU A 36 2.91 -42.80 3.34
CA LEU A 36 1.87 -41.75 3.42
C LEU A 36 0.88 -42.00 4.57
N GLY A 37 0.51 -43.25 4.83
CA GLY A 37 -0.35 -43.63 5.95
C GLY A 37 0.28 -43.32 7.32
N VAL A 38 1.58 -43.59 7.49
CA VAL A 38 2.31 -43.29 8.74
C VAL A 38 2.43 -41.78 8.98
N VAL A 39 2.63 -40.99 7.91
CA VAL A 39 2.69 -39.51 8.02
C VAL A 39 1.31 -38.92 8.41
N LEU A 40 0.21 -39.46 7.87
CA LEU A 40 -1.15 -39.05 8.24
C LEU A 40 -1.51 -39.41 9.69
N ILE A 41 -1.05 -40.56 10.20
CA ILE A 41 -1.25 -40.96 11.60
C ILE A 41 -0.45 -40.05 12.55
N MET A 42 0.77 -39.65 12.19
CA MET A 42 1.59 -38.73 12.99
C MET A 42 1.03 -37.29 13.00
N LEU A 43 0.45 -36.83 11.89
CA LEU A 43 -0.27 -35.55 11.81
C LEU A 43 -1.58 -35.56 12.60
N GLY A 44 -2.29 -36.69 12.64
CA GLY A 44 -3.47 -36.88 13.50
C GLY A 44 -3.13 -36.84 14.99
N ALA A 45 -2.01 -37.47 15.40
CA ALA A 45 -1.59 -37.51 16.79
C ALA A 45 -1.17 -36.13 17.34
N THR A 46 -0.54 -35.29 16.51
CA THR A 46 -0.14 -33.93 16.90
C THR A 46 -1.35 -32.98 17.06
N ALA A 47 -2.39 -33.12 16.24
CA ALA A 47 -3.64 -32.37 16.37
C ALA A 47 -4.44 -32.72 17.65
N VAL A 48 -4.40 -33.98 18.09
CA VAL A 48 -5.06 -34.43 19.34
C VAL A 48 -4.32 -33.92 20.59
N VAL A 49 -2.99 -33.82 20.56
CA VAL A 49 -2.20 -33.24 21.65
C VAL A 49 -2.41 -31.72 21.76
N PHE A 50 -2.55 -31.01 20.63
CA PHE A 50 -2.78 -29.56 20.62
C PHE A 50 -4.19 -29.18 21.10
N SER A 51 -5.21 -29.98 20.76
CA SER A 51 -6.59 -29.76 21.21
C SER A 51 -6.82 -30.07 22.71
N ARG A 52 -6.01 -30.95 23.32
CA ARG A 52 -6.03 -31.20 24.79
C ARG A 52 -5.34 -30.09 25.60
N ARG A 53 -4.36 -29.37 25.04
CA ARG A 53 -3.68 -28.25 25.74
C ARG A 53 -4.52 -26.98 25.86
N LYS A 54 -5.53 -26.79 25.01
CA LYS A 54 -6.38 -25.58 24.99
C LYS A 54 -7.57 -25.63 25.98
N ARG A 55 -7.81 -26.76 26.67
CA ARG A 55 -8.92 -26.92 27.63
C ARG A 55 -8.55 -26.68 29.10
N HIS A 56 -7.30 -26.37 29.44
CA HIS A 56 -6.87 -26.14 30.83
C HIS A 56 -6.61 -24.67 31.23
N SER A 57 -6.92 -23.70 30.36
CA SER A 57 -6.89 -22.28 30.72
C SER A 57 -8.28 -21.69 30.64
N HIS A 58 -9.08 -21.88 31.70
CA HIS A 58 -10.20 -21.01 32.11
C HIS A 58 -10.90 -21.62 33.33
N ARG A 59 -10.39 -21.32 34.53
CA ARG A 59 -11.19 -21.29 35.78
C ARG A 59 -10.47 -20.40 36.80
N GLN A 60 -10.98 -19.19 37.05
CA GLN A 60 -11.34 -18.63 38.36
C GLN A 60 -11.63 -17.12 38.27
N PRO A 61 -12.66 -16.58 38.96
CA PRO A 61 -12.97 -15.16 39.03
C PRO A 61 -12.34 -14.51 40.29
N PRO A 62 -12.11 -13.18 40.34
CA PRO A 62 -11.64 -12.54 41.56
C PRO A 62 -12.79 -12.04 42.45
N VAL A 63 -12.58 -12.22 43.75
CA VAL A 63 -13.39 -11.82 44.91
C VAL A 63 -12.89 -10.48 45.47
N ALA A 64 -13.77 -9.78 46.19
CA ALA A 64 -13.60 -8.45 46.81
C ALA A 64 -12.78 -8.42 48.13
N GLY A 65 -12.30 -7.21 48.50
CA GLY A 65 -11.74 -6.78 49.81
C GLY A 65 -10.21 -6.97 49.92
N THR A 66 -9.37 -6.07 50.45
CA THR A 66 -9.48 -5.19 51.64
C THR A 66 -8.31 -4.17 51.66
N LYS A 67 -8.49 -2.99 52.31
CA LYS A 67 -7.48 -1.92 52.55
C LYS A 67 -6.33 -2.34 53.51
N PRO A 68 -5.25 -1.54 53.64
CA PRO A 68 -5.13 -0.67 54.84
C PRO A 68 -4.48 0.74 54.66
N ASN A 69 -5.12 1.73 55.31
CA ASN A 69 -4.70 2.93 56.09
C ASN A 69 -3.31 3.63 56.02
N THR A 70 -3.35 4.92 55.61
CA THR A 70 -2.89 6.24 56.24
C THR A 70 -1.46 6.44 56.84
N PRO A 71 -0.93 7.69 57.08
CA PRO A 71 -1.54 9.06 57.19
C PRO A 71 -0.87 10.19 56.35
N VAL A 72 -1.57 11.25 55.88
CA VAL A 72 -1.92 12.59 56.45
C VAL A 72 -0.74 13.47 56.89
N GLU A 73 -0.50 14.58 56.15
CA GLU A 73 -0.17 15.91 56.69
C GLU A 73 -0.44 17.03 55.64
N GLU A 74 -1.06 18.11 56.09
CA GLU A 74 -1.45 19.38 55.41
C GLU A 74 -1.19 20.51 56.45
N PRO A 75 -1.34 21.83 56.18
CA PRO A 75 -0.78 22.76 55.19
C PRO A 75 -0.04 23.95 55.91
N PRO A 76 0.14 25.17 55.34
CA PRO A 76 -0.94 26.18 55.40
C PRO A 76 -1.02 27.22 54.24
N LEU A 77 -2.16 27.93 54.26
CA LEU A 77 -2.65 29.08 53.46
C LEU A 77 -1.98 30.44 53.78
N ILE A 78 -2.18 31.45 52.90
CA ILE A 78 -2.76 32.82 53.12
C ILE A 78 -2.86 33.56 51.75
N LYS A 79 -4.07 33.83 51.21
CA LYS A 79 -4.85 35.12 51.11
C LYS A 79 -4.07 36.33 50.52
N THR A 80 -4.57 37.14 49.57
CA THR A 80 -5.76 38.01 49.69
C THR A 80 -6.20 38.63 48.32
N ALA A 81 -7.46 39.10 48.29
CA ALA A 81 -8.30 39.77 47.27
C ALA A 81 -7.73 41.06 46.59
N SER A 82 -8.29 41.64 45.51
CA SER A 82 -9.58 42.38 45.47
C SER A 82 -9.96 42.90 44.06
N GLN A 83 -11.28 42.86 43.74
CA GLN A 83 -12.22 43.85 43.12
C GLN A 83 -11.69 45.04 42.25
N ALA A 84 -12.43 45.74 41.38
CA ALA A 84 -13.70 45.67 40.63
C ALA A 84 -13.72 46.95 39.71
N GLU A 85 -14.77 47.11 38.89
CA GLU A 85 -15.27 48.36 38.24
C GLU A 85 -14.96 48.66 36.74
N GLN A 86 -16.06 48.68 35.95
CA GLN A 86 -16.32 49.54 34.78
C GLN A 86 -17.00 50.86 35.26
N PRO A 87 -17.57 51.79 34.46
CA PRO A 87 -17.51 52.12 33.01
C PRO A 87 -17.35 53.67 32.74
N LEU A 88 -17.23 54.13 31.47
CA LEU A 88 -18.11 55.14 30.81
C LEU A 88 -17.64 55.60 29.41
N GLN A 89 -18.62 56.12 28.66
CA GLN A 89 -18.69 56.54 27.25
C GLN A 89 -18.07 57.92 26.93
N SER A 90 -17.73 58.19 25.65
CA SER A 90 -18.18 59.37 24.87
C SER A 90 -17.65 59.39 23.41
N GLU A 91 -18.56 59.52 22.44
CA GLU A 91 -18.43 60.05 21.06
C GLU A 91 -18.31 61.60 21.04
N PRO A 92 -18.36 62.37 19.91
CA PRO A 92 -18.03 62.14 18.47
C PRO A 92 -17.21 63.31 17.84
N THR A 93 -16.81 63.21 16.56
CA THR A 93 -16.74 64.40 15.67
C THR A 93 -16.96 64.02 14.19
N GLN A 94 -17.80 64.81 13.52
CA GLN A 94 -18.22 64.74 12.10
C GLN A 94 -17.33 65.56 11.16
N GLU A 95 -17.46 65.31 9.85
CA GLU A 95 -17.42 66.21 8.66
C GLU A 95 -16.65 65.55 7.49
N SER A 96 -16.99 65.67 6.19
CA SER A 96 -18.13 66.23 5.47
C SER A 96 -18.04 65.85 3.97
N LYS A 97 -19.22 65.67 3.35
CA LYS A 97 -19.71 66.06 1.99
C LYS A 97 -18.92 65.82 0.68
N SER A 98 -19.64 65.16 -0.26
CA SER A 98 -19.56 65.12 -1.75
C SER A 98 -19.76 66.51 -2.40
N PRO A 99 -19.63 66.73 -3.76
CA PRO A 99 -20.66 66.30 -4.74
C PRO A 99 -20.28 66.18 -6.26
N ASN A 100 -21.30 65.76 -7.05
CA ASN A 100 -21.64 66.06 -8.48
C ASN A 100 -21.32 65.09 -9.66
N GLN A 101 -22.39 64.39 -10.10
CA GLN A 101 -23.19 64.48 -11.36
C GLN A 101 -22.61 64.44 -12.80
N HIS A 102 -23.46 63.89 -13.70
CA HIS A 102 -23.49 63.75 -15.18
C HIS A 102 -22.90 62.44 -15.77
N SER A 103 -23.48 61.74 -16.76
CA SER A 103 -24.81 61.71 -17.42
C SER A 103 -24.79 60.60 -18.50
N GLU A 104 -25.90 59.87 -18.64
CA GLU A 104 -26.51 59.27 -19.85
C GLU A 104 -25.89 58.14 -20.72
N ASN A 105 -26.81 57.21 -21.05
CA ASN A 105 -27.03 56.41 -22.27
C ASN A 105 -26.58 54.94 -22.43
N ASN A 106 -27.61 54.07 -22.32
CA ASN A 106 -28.09 53.00 -23.22
C ASN A 106 -27.14 51.87 -23.71
N ILE A 107 -27.56 50.62 -23.49
CA ILE A 107 -28.11 49.63 -24.47
C ILE A 107 -28.05 48.21 -23.84
N ILE A 108 -29.19 47.52 -23.76
CA ILE A 108 -29.32 46.07 -23.47
C ILE A 108 -29.52 45.35 -24.83
N PRO A 109 -29.17 44.05 -25.02
CA PRO A 109 -30.15 43.00 -24.71
C PRO A 109 -29.55 41.70 -24.13
N GLN A 110 -30.19 41.20 -23.07
CA GLN A 110 -30.16 39.81 -22.65
C GLN A 110 -31.04 38.95 -23.58
N VAL A 111 -30.63 37.71 -23.86
CA VAL A 111 -31.40 36.68 -24.58
C VAL A 111 -31.66 35.49 -23.63
N PRO A 112 -32.87 34.89 -23.61
CA PRO A 112 -33.42 34.24 -22.43
C PRO A 112 -33.22 32.72 -22.33
N ALA A 113 -33.20 32.22 -21.09
CA ALA A 113 -33.34 30.81 -20.76
C ALA A 113 -34.83 30.39 -20.80
N CYS A 114 -35.15 29.36 -21.59
CA CYS A 114 -36.49 28.76 -21.62
C CYS A 114 -36.57 27.52 -20.71
N PHE A 115 -37.41 27.59 -19.68
CA PHE A 115 -38.07 26.45 -19.06
C PHE A 115 -39.59 26.68 -19.17
N PRO A 116 -40.40 25.74 -19.68
CA PRO A 116 -41.85 25.89 -19.67
C PRO A 116 -42.44 25.42 -18.33
N SER A 117 -43.27 26.30 -17.74
CA SER A 117 -44.17 26.06 -16.62
C SER A 117 -45.44 25.34 -17.07
N ALA A 118 -46.07 24.63 -16.12
CA ALA A 118 -47.29 23.86 -16.32
C ALA A 118 -48.54 24.75 -16.25
N ASN A 119 -49.46 24.60 -17.20
CA ASN A 119 -50.86 25.04 -17.08
C ASN A 119 -51.81 23.88 -17.39
N THR A 120 -52.79 23.73 -16.49
CA THR A 120 -54.04 22.96 -16.57
C THR A 120 -55.00 23.62 -17.55
N GLU A 121 -55.66 22.85 -18.42
CA GLU A 121 -57.10 22.95 -18.76
C GLU A 121 -57.60 21.62 -19.36
N ASP A 122 -58.82 21.26 -19.00
CA ASP A 122 -59.60 20.08 -19.42
C ASP A 122 -60.18 20.26 -20.83
N PHE A 123 -60.20 19.19 -21.65
CA PHE A 123 -61.30 18.92 -22.60
C PHE A 123 -61.34 17.42 -22.99
N ARG A 124 -62.53 16.83 -22.91
CA ARG A 124 -62.87 15.47 -23.37
C ARG A 124 -63.23 15.48 -24.86
N ALA A 125 -62.72 14.51 -25.63
CA ALA A 125 -63.45 13.79 -26.68
C ALA A 125 -62.62 12.54 -27.08
N GLY A 126 -63.29 11.39 -27.24
CA GLY A 126 -62.65 10.10 -27.53
C GLY A 126 -62.59 9.77 -29.01
N GLU A 127 -61.72 8.82 -29.39
CA GLU A 127 -62.00 7.67 -30.25
C GLU A 127 -60.74 6.79 -30.44
N ALA A 128 -60.94 5.60 -30.99
CA ALA A 128 -60.21 4.36 -30.69
C ALA A 128 -59.04 3.97 -31.63
N SER A 129 -58.23 3.04 -31.10
CA SER A 129 -57.33 2.08 -31.77
C SER A 129 -55.94 2.55 -32.28
N ASN A 130 -54.87 2.01 -31.69
CA ASN A 130 -54.19 0.80 -32.18
C ASN A 130 -52.96 0.45 -31.33
N ASN A 131 -52.89 -0.83 -30.94
CA ASN A 131 -52.04 -1.37 -29.88
C ASN A 131 -50.68 -1.81 -30.45
N THR A 132 -49.58 -1.12 -30.12
CA THR A 132 -48.20 -1.58 -30.41
C THR A 132 -47.30 -1.47 -29.19
N ARG A 133 -46.61 -2.60 -28.93
CA ARG A 133 -45.66 -2.94 -27.85
C ARG A 133 -44.70 -1.79 -27.52
N LYS A 134 -44.51 -1.50 -26.23
CA LYS A 134 -43.53 -0.51 -25.72
C LYS A 134 -42.58 -1.14 -24.70
N SER A 135 -41.31 -1.25 -25.09
CA SER A 135 -40.16 -1.67 -24.26
C SER A 135 -39.71 -0.56 -23.28
N THR A 136 -39.05 -0.98 -22.19
CA THR A 136 -38.77 -0.20 -20.97
C THR A 136 -37.34 0.35 -20.89
N LYS A 137 -37.23 1.67 -20.71
CA LYS A 137 -36.04 2.53 -20.94
C LYS A 137 -34.92 2.52 -19.87
N PRO A 138 -33.72 3.04 -20.22
CA PRO A 138 -32.47 2.76 -19.53
C PRO A 138 -32.23 3.31 -18.12
N ILE A 139 -32.95 4.34 -17.62
CA ILE A 139 -32.78 4.98 -16.28
C ILE A 139 -32.48 4.03 -15.14
N ASN A 140 -32.91 2.80 -15.25
CA ASN A 140 -33.11 1.93 -14.15
C ASN A 140 -32.18 0.70 -14.13
N ARG A 141 -30.88 0.86 -13.86
CA ARG A 141 -29.93 -0.26 -13.61
C ARG A 141 -29.00 -0.02 -12.40
N GLY A 142 -28.63 -1.05 -11.62
CA GLY A 142 -28.17 -1.05 -10.18
C GLY A 142 -26.74 -0.58 -9.81
N GLY A 143 -26.35 -0.67 -8.51
CA GLY A 143 -25.10 -0.18 -7.85
C GLY A 143 -24.52 -1.09 -6.73
N ARG A 144 -23.30 -0.82 -6.21
CA ARG A 144 -22.48 -1.71 -5.32
C ARG A 144 -22.64 -1.56 -3.79
N PRO A 145 -22.64 -2.63 -2.98
CA PRO A 145 -22.76 -2.57 -1.51
C PRO A 145 -21.56 -1.96 -0.76
N ARG A 146 -21.85 -1.36 0.41
CA ARG A 146 -20.91 -1.03 1.49
C ARG A 146 -21.12 -1.96 2.68
N GLU A 147 -20.03 -2.32 3.38
CA GLU A 147 -20.11 -2.85 4.74
C GLU A 147 -20.83 -1.85 5.65
N SER A 148 -21.85 -2.33 6.38
CA SER A 148 -22.74 -1.50 7.19
C SER A 148 -22.29 -1.43 8.65
N LEU A 149 -22.42 -0.25 9.25
CA LEU A 149 -22.70 -0.09 10.68
C LEU A 149 -24.15 0.36 10.88
N ASP A 150 -24.80 -0.23 11.88
CA ASP A 150 -26.23 -0.17 12.20
C ASP A 150 -26.87 1.24 12.31
N LYS A 151 -28.15 1.37 11.87
CA LYS A 151 -29.34 1.51 12.76
C LYS A 151 -30.65 1.85 12.02
N TYR A 152 -31.74 1.42 12.67
CA TYR A 152 -33.14 1.37 12.26
C TYR A 152 -33.93 2.72 12.26
N SER A 153 -34.89 2.78 11.31
CA SER A 153 -36.24 3.38 11.33
C SER A 153 -36.50 4.89 11.54
N SER A 154 -37.18 5.52 10.57
CA SER A 154 -38.62 5.88 10.70
C SER A 154 -39.22 6.44 9.38
N ARG A 155 -40.52 6.16 9.18
CA ARG A 155 -41.37 6.46 8.01
C ARG A 155 -41.68 7.96 7.85
N ARG A 156 -41.78 8.42 6.59
CA ARG A 156 -42.78 9.43 6.16
C ARG A 156 -43.27 9.13 4.74
N GLN A 157 -44.59 9.03 4.58
CA GLN A 157 -45.31 8.94 3.32
C GLN A 157 -45.20 10.27 2.56
N ARG A 158 -44.91 10.22 1.26
CA ARG A 158 -45.26 11.28 0.30
C ARG A 158 -45.75 10.65 -0.99
N GLN A 159 -46.86 11.19 -1.46
CA GLN A 159 -47.71 10.68 -2.54
C GLN A 159 -47.00 10.64 -3.89
N SER A 160 -47.47 9.68 -4.69
CA SER A 160 -46.88 9.09 -5.88
C SER A 160 -46.97 9.94 -7.14
N ARG A 161 -45.82 10.14 -7.80
CA ARG A 161 -45.74 9.98 -9.27
C ARG A 161 -45.02 8.66 -9.53
N LYS A 162 -45.69 7.71 -10.22
CA LYS A 162 -45.19 6.33 -10.44
C LYS A 162 -43.82 6.35 -11.15
N PRO A 163 -42.72 5.88 -10.54
CA PRO A 163 -41.48 5.61 -11.25
C PRO A 163 -41.69 4.40 -12.18
N LYS A 164 -41.23 4.48 -13.43
CA LYS A 164 -41.18 3.34 -14.37
C LYS A 164 -40.02 2.42 -13.95
N PHE A 165 -40.12 1.11 -14.22
CA PHE A 165 -39.35 0.01 -13.58
C PHE A 165 -37.97 -0.32 -14.22
N LEU A 166 -37.07 -0.95 -13.44
CA LEU A 166 -35.70 -1.41 -13.76
C LEU A 166 -35.54 -2.62 -14.68
N LYS A 167 -34.31 -3.01 -15.10
CA LYS A 167 -34.02 -4.31 -15.72
C LYS A 167 -32.89 -5.04 -14.97
N PRO A 168 -32.93 -6.37 -14.86
CA PRO A 168 -31.84 -7.15 -14.26
C PRO A 168 -30.55 -7.10 -15.09
N GLU A 169 -29.40 -7.24 -14.44
CA GLU A 169 -28.07 -7.22 -15.06
C GLU A 169 -27.27 -8.47 -14.72
N ILE A 170 -26.24 -8.77 -15.54
CA ILE A 170 -25.28 -9.84 -15.25
C ILE A 170 -24.02 -9.22 -14.65
N ILE A 171 -23.64 -9.68 -13.46
CA ILE A 171 -22.47 -9.21 -12.73
C ILE A 171 -21.56 -10.38 -12.37
N CYS A 172 -20.29 -10.09 -12.12
CA CYS A 172 -19.36 -11.00 -11.46
C CYS A 172 -18.84 -10.38 -10.17
N PHE A 173 -18.53 -11.18 -9.16
CA PHE A 173 -17.85 -10.73 -7.95
C PHE A 173 -17.03 -11.85 -7.30
N LYS A 174 -15.92 -11.51 -6.66
CA LYS A 174 -15.00 -12.46 -6.03
C LYS A 174 -15.41 -12.69 -4.58
N LYS A 175 -15.44 -13.96 -4.16
CA LYS A 175 -15.65 -14.36 -2.77
C LYS A 175 -14.90 -15.65 -2.48
N GLU A 176 -14.22 -15.72 -1.33
CA GLU A 176 -13.52 -16.94 -0.88
C GLU A 176 -12.58 -17.54 -1.97
N HIS A 177 -11.90 -16.67 -2.73
CA HIS A 177 -11.01 -17.02 -3.86
C HIS A 177 -11.68 -17.56 -5.13
N GLN A 178 -13.00 -17.46 -5.24
CA GLN A 178 -13.77 -17.87 -6.42
C GLN A 178 -14.58 -16.71 -7.01
N TRP A 179 -14.70 -16.66 -8.33
CA TRP A 179 -15.56 -15.71 -9.04
C TRP A 179 -16.99 -16.22 -9.15
N ILE A 180 -17.91 -15.49 -8.52
CA ILE A 180 -19.35 -15.75 -8.56
C ILE A 180 -19.97 -14.94 -9.68
N ILE A 181 -20.80 -15.57 -10.52
CA ILE A 181 -21.58 -14.90 -11.56
C ILE A 181 -23.05 -14.90 -11.16
N ALA A 182 -23.69 -13.74 -11.23
CA ALA A 182 -25.07 -13.61 -10.80
C ALA A 182 -25.88 -12.64 -11.68
N VAL A 183 -27.18 -12.86 -11.68
CA VAL A 183 -28.19 -11.91 -12.13
C VAL A 183 -28.51 -10.98 -10.95
N GLU A 184 -28.20 -9.70 -11.10
CA GLU A 184 -28.60 -8.65 -10.16
C GLU A 184 -30.01 -8.17 -10.55
N VAL A 185 -31.00 -8.55 -9.75
CA VAL A 185 -32.38 -8.10 -9.89
C VAL A 185 -32.61 -6.85 -9.04
N PRO A 186 -33.09 -5.76 -9.65
CA PRO A 186 -33.30 -4.51 -8.94
C PRO A 186 -34.36 -4.57 -7.84
N ASP A 187 -34.17 -3.79 -6.76
CA ASP A 187 -35.01 -3.78 -5.54
C ASP A 187 -36.52 -3.66 -5.83
N GLU A 188 -36.91 -2.84 -6.82
CA GLU A 188 -38.32 -2.59 -7.17
C GLU A 188 -39.06 -3.86 -7.62
N PHE A 189 -38.33 -4.90 -8.04
CA PHE A 189 -38.90 -6.21 -8.39
C PHE A 189 -38.80 -7.21 -7.26
N VAL A 190 -37.74 -7.12 -6.44
CA VAL A 190 -37.52 -8.04 -5.32
C VAL A 190 -38.64 -7.93 -4.29
N GLU A 191 -39.25 -6.75 -4.15
CA GLU A 191 -40.40 -6.53 -3.26
C GLU A 191 -41.75 -6.95 -3.89
N LYS A 192 -41.80 -7.38 -5.16
CA LYS A 192 -43.04 -7.79 -5.82
C LYS A 192 -43.40 -9.27 -5.57
N PRO A 193 -44.68 -9.59 -5.31
CA PRO A 193 -45.15 -10.97 -5.27
C PRO A 193 -44.99 -11.64 -6.65
N GLY A 194 -44.68 -12.93 -6.65
CA GLY A 194 -44.54 -13.72 -7.88
C GLY A 194 -43.23 -13.50 -8.66
N LEU A 195 -42.19 -12.88 -8.08
CA LEU A 195 -40.90 -12.74 -8.75
C LEU A 195 -40.27 -14.13 -9.01
N THR A 196 -40.02 -14.44 -10.28
CA THR A 196 -39.23 -15.62 -10.68
C THR A 196 -38.07 -15.22 -11.58
N VAL A 197 -36.94 -15.91 -11.42
CA VAL A 197 -35.73 -15.73 -12.24
C VAL A 197 -35.37 -17.10 -12.78
N LEU A 198 -35.51 -17.28 -14.08
CA LEU A 198 -35.30 -18.54 -14.78
C LEU A 198 -34.11 -18.40 -15.75
N GLN A 199 -33.29 -19.43 -15.87
CA GLN A 199 -32.34 -19.60 -16.97
C GLN A 199 -32.74 -20.84 -17.77
N ASN A 200 -32.98 -20.67 -19.08
CA ASN A 200 -33.42 -21.75 -19.96
C ASN A 200 -34.65 -22.51 -19.40
N GLY A 201 -35.58 -21.79 -18.76
CA GLY A 201 -36.77 -22.35 -18.11
C GLY A 201 -36.56 -22.92 -16.71
N SER A 202 -35.33 -23.04 -16.22
CA SER A 202 -35.01 -23.57 -14.88
C SER A 202 -34.81 -22.45 -13.86
N PRO A 203 -35.36 -22.54 -12.63
CA PRO A 203 -35.23 -21.50 -11.62
C PRO A 203 -33.79 -21.36 -11.11
N LEU A 204 -33.30 -20.12 -11.07
CA LEU A 204 -31.99 -19.80 -10.50
C LEU A 204 -32.05 -19.72 -8.97
N GLN A 205 -30.96 -20.14 -8.32
CA GLN A 205 -30.83 -20.08 -6.88
C GLN A 205 -30.56 -18.66 -6.41
N LYS A 206 -31.31 -18.20 -5.40
CA LYS A 206 -31.07 -16.90 -4.76
C LYS A 206 -29.81 -16.95 -3.89
N TYR A 207 -28.98 -15.91 -3.97
CA TYR A 207 -27.76 -15.81 -3.19
C TYR A 207 -28.06 -15.40 -1.74
N ALA A 208 -27.78 -16.28 -0.77
CA ALA A 208 -28.24 -16.14 0.61
C ALA A 208 -27.81 -14.84 1.32
N GLN A 209 -26.69 -14.23 0.90
CA GLN A 209 -26.12 -13.04 1.54
C GLN A 209 -26.59 -11.72 0.91
N ASN A 210 -27.31 -11.76 -0.22
CA ASN A 210 -27.83 -10.55 -0.87
C ASN A 210 -29.19 -10.83 -1.51
N VAL A 211 -30.21 -10.09 -1.07
CA VAL A 211 -31.61 -10.27 -1.50
C VAL A 211 -31.85 -9.97 -2.99
N ASN A 212 -30.87 -9.38 -3.68
CA ASN A 212 -30.99 -8.95 -5.06
C ASN A 212 -30.22 -9.83 -6.06
N LEU A 213 -29.56 -10.90 -5.63
CA LEU A 213 -28.68 -11.68 -6.52
C LEU A 213 -29.20 -13.12 -6.71
N TRP A 214 -29.20 -13.58 -7.96
CA TRP A 214 -29.51 -14.96 -8.36
C TRP A 214 -28.32 -15.57 -9.08
N LEU A 215 -27.84 -16.71 -8.61
CA LEU A 215 -26.64 -17.37 -9.13
C LEU A 215 -26.88 -17.92 -10.53
N LEU A 216 -25.96 -17.60 -11.45
CA LEU A 216 -26.02 -18.09 -12.82
C LEU A 216 -25.51 -19.53 -12.88
N GLN A 217 -26.17 -20.39 -13.67
CA GLN A 217 -25.78 -21.81 -13.82
C GLN A 217 -24.94 -22.07 -15.07
N GLN A 218 -25.12 -21.28 -16.13
CA GLN A 218 -24.43 -21.44 -17.41
C GLN A 218 -24.06 -20.09 -18.02
N LEU A 219 -23.00 -20.01 -18.86
CA LEU A 219 -22.61 -18.77 -19.53
C LEU A 219 -23.42 -18.44 -20.80
N SER A 220 -24.33 -19.32 -21.22
CA SER A 220 -25.13 -19.18 -22.44
C SER A 220 -26.62 -19.33 -22.15
N GLY A 221 -27.44 -19.02 -23.17
CA GLY A 221 -28.89 -19.16 -23.12
C GLY A 221 -29.66 -17.91 -22.69
N GLU A 222 -30.95 -18.10 -22.39
CA GLU A 222 -31.90 -17.02 -22.09
C GLU A 222 -32.20 -16.99 -20.60
N ILE A 223 -32.13 -15.79 -20.01
CA ILE A 223 -32.58 -15.52 -18.65
C ILE A 223 -33.89 -14.76 -18.72
N ILE A 224 -34.90 -15.24 -18.03
CA ILE A 224 -36.22 -14.61 -17.92
C ILE A 224 -36.44 -14.22 -16.47
N VAL A 225 -36.64 -12.93 -16.23
CA VAL A 225 -37.07 -12.40 -14.93
C VAL A 225 -38.50 -11.92 -15.05
N SER A 226 -39.43 -12.57 -14.34
CA SER A 226 -40.86 -12.27 -14.40
C SER A 226 -41.42 -11.87 -13.03
N TRP A 227 -42.44 -11.01 -13.03
CA TRP A 227 -43.13 -10.54 -11.82
C TRP A 227 -44.60 -10.20 -12.13
N ASP A 228 -45.43 -10.08 -11.09
CA ASP A 228 -46.90 -9.90 -11.12
C ASP A 228 -47.69 -11.12 -11.65
N GLU A 229 -48.71 -11.57 -10.91
CA GLU A 229 -49.55 -12.72 -11.26
C GLU A 229 -50.69 -12.39 -12.25
N ALA A 230 -51.16 -11.13 -12.29
CA ALA A 230 -52.33 -10.73 -13.09
C ALA A 230 -52.00 -10.35 -14.55
N ASP A 231 -50.78 -9.86 -14.81
CA ASP A 231 -50.24 -9.52 -16.12
C ASP A 231 -48.73 -9.83 -16.07
N ILE A 232 -48.33 -11.08 -16.36
CA ILE A 232 -46.92 -11.54 -16.24
C ILE A 232 -46.02 -10.62 -17.07
N LYS A 233 -45.36 -9.67 -16.41
CA LYS A 233 -44.34 -8.81 -17.03
C LYS A 233 -43.01 -9.51 -16.88
N HIS A 234 -42.28 -9.64 -17.98
CA HIS A 234 -40.99 -10.31 -17.99
C HIS A 234 -39.92 -9.49 -18.71
N THR A 235 -38.68 -9.63 -18.26
CA THR A 235 -37.48 -9.15 -18.94
C THR A 235 -36.65 -10.35 -19.37
N LYS A 236 -36.19 -10.31 -20.62
CA LYS A 236 -35.29 -11.32 -21.20
C LYS A 236 -33.88 -10.76 -21.29
N ILE A 237 -32.88 -11.54 -20.87
CA ILE A 237 -31.46 -11.28 -21.07
C ILE A 237 -30.91 -12.45 -21.86
N ASN A 238 -30.40 -12.18 -23.06
CA ASN A 238 -29.73 -13.20 -23.87
C ASN A 238 -28.23 -13.18 -23.58
N LEU A 239 -27.69 -14.32 -23.15
CA LEU A 239 -26.26 -14.48 -22.93
C LEU A 239 -25.47 -14.75 -24.21
N GLY A 240 -26.15 -15.11 -25.30
CA GLY A 240 -25.54 -15.57 -26.54
C GLY A 240 -25.04 -17.02 -26.42
N ASN A 241 -24.39 -17.49 -27.48
CA ASN A 241 -23.88 -18.86 -27.61
C ASN A 241 -22.35 -18.91 -27.79
N ASP A 242 -21.67 -17.78 -27.58
CA ASP A 242 -20.21 -17.68 -27.75
C ASP A 242 -19.40 -18.35 -26.63
N ASN A 243 -20.09 -18.88 -25.60
CA ASN A 243 -19.50 -19.57 -24.44
C ASN A 243 -18.47 -18.74 -23.65
N TYR A 244 -18.50 -17.40 -23.75
CA TYR A 244 -17.74 -16.52 -22.89
C TYR A 244 -18.59 -15.39 -22.35
N LEU A 245 -18.20 -14.85 -21.19
CA LEU A 245 -18.73 -13.59 -20.67
C LEU A 245 -17.57 -12.62 -20.38
N LEU A 246 -17.69 -11.40 -20.87
CA LEU A 246 -16.75 -10.31 -20.62
C LEU A 246 -17.33 -9.37 -19.56
N PHE A 247 -16.53 -9.05 -18.54
CA PHE A 247 -16.89 -8.12 -17.47
C PHE A 247 -15.88 -6.99 -17.39
N LYS A 248 -16.37 -5.75 -17.32
CA LYS A 248 -15.54 -4.59 -16.94
C LYS A 248 -15.39 -4.60 -15.43
N LEU A 249 -14.16 -4.74 -14.94
CA LEU A 249 -13.83 -4.71 -13.52
C LEU A 249 -13.76 -3.28 -13.04
N THR A 250 -14.20 -3.06 -11.81
CA THR A 250 -14.29 -1.74 -11.21
C THR A 250 -14.03 -1.88 -9.69
N GLY A 251 -13.40 -0.91 -9.02
CA GLY A 251 -13.07 -0.95 -7.56
C GLY A 251 -11.62 -1.32 -7.20
N GLN A 252 -11.17 -0.99 -5.99
CA GLN A 252 -9.76 -1.14 -5.51
C GLN A 252 -9.17 -2.53 -5.68
N ASN A 253 -10.01 -3.53 -5.42
CA ASN A 253 -9.57 -4.92 -5.45
C ASN A 253 -9.84 -5.57 -6.81
N SER A 254 -10.47 -4.84 -7.76
CA SER A 254 -10.98 -5.40 -9.02
C SER A 254 -11.73 -6.71 -8.81
N ASP A 255 -12.51 -6.78 -7.73
CA ASP A 255 -13.19 -7.96 -7.21
C ASP A 255 -14.67 -8.00 -7.60
N ARG A 256 -15.14 -7.05 -8.42
CA ARG A 256 -16.49 -7.02 -8.98
C ARG A 256 -16.48 -6.39 -10.37
N GLY A 257 -17.34 -6.91 -11.25
CA GLY A 257 -17.48 -6.42 -12.61
C GLY A 257 -18.88 -6.56 -13.17
N ARG A 258 -19.16 -5.80 -14.23
CA ARG A 258 -20.45 -5.83 -14.96
C ARG A 258 -20.25 -6.36 -16.36
N ARG A 259 -21.19 -7.19 -16.82
CA ARG A 259 -21.14 -7.76 -18.16
C ARG A 259 -21.20 -6.65 -19.21
N ILE A 260 -20.30 -6.70 -20.17
CA ILE A 260 -20.23 -5.82 -21.34
C ILE A 260 -19.98 -6.66 -22.59
N LYS A 261 -20.22 -6.09 -23.79
CA LYS A 261 -20.01 -6.81 -25.06
C LYS A 261 -18.60 -6.66 -25.61
N SER A 262 -17.99 -5.48 -25.45
CA SER A 262 -16.67 -5.15 -26.01
C SER A 262 -15.90 -4.28 -25.03
N PRO A 263 -14.61 -4.56 -24.78
CA PRO A 263 -13.81 -3.78 -23.87
C PRO A 263 -13.38 -2.45 -24.51
N SER A 264 -13.04 -1.45 -23.71
CA SER A 264 -12.53 -0.15 -24.16
C SER A 264 -11.19 0.18 -23.50
N SER A 265 -11.21 0.53 -22.23
CA SER A 265 -10.03 0.85 -21.42
C SER A 265 -10.17 0.31 -20.00
N GLY A 266 -9.03 0.03 -19.36
CA GLY A 266 -8.94 -0.45 -17.99
C GLY A 266 -9.03 -1.96 -17.85
N TRP A 267 -9.50 -2.41 -16.69
CA TRP A 267 -9.45 -3.80 -16.29
C TRP A 267 -10.69 -4.60 -16.67
N TYR A 268 -10.47 -5.81 -17.16
CA TYR A 268 -11.51 -6.73 -17.60
C TYR A 268 -11.27 -8.13 -17.05
N LEU A 269 -12.37 -8.84 -16.82
CA LEU A 269 -12.41 -10.25 -16.53
C LEU A 269 -13.15 -10.95 -17.66
N VAL A 270 -12.53 -11.94 -18.29
CA VAL A 270 -13.16 -12.77 -19.31
C VAL A 270 -13.31 -14.16 -18.74
N ILE A 271 -14.54 -14.64 -18.69
CA ILE A 271 -14.85 -15.99 -18.26
C ILE A 271 -15.03 -16.84 -19.50
N VAL A 272 -14.19 -17.87 -19.64
CA VAL A 272 -14.09 -18.76 -20.80
C VAL A 272 -13.97 -20.21 -20.34
N PRO A 273 -14.27 -21.21 -21.20
CA PRO A 273 -14.07 -22.60 -20.85
C PRO A 273 -12.60 -22.87 -20.46
N GLU A 274 -12.37 -23.82 -19.55
CA GLU A 274 -11.01 -24.25 -19.16
C GLU A 274 -10.18 -24.74 -20.35
N THR A 275 -10.86 -25.21 -21.40
CA THR A 275 -10.24 -25.68 -22.65
C THR A 275 -9.70 -24.55 -23.53
N TRP A 276 -10.10 -23.30 -23.31
CA TRP A 276 -9.59 -22.13 -24.03
C TRP A 276 -8.26 -21.69 -23.43
N LYS A 277 -7.26 -21.47 -24.29
CA LYS A 277 -5.95 -20.98 -23.88
C LYS A 277 -5.77 -19.54 -24.32
N ARG A 278 -5.27 -18.68 -23.45
CA ARG A 278 -4.92 -17.30 -23.82
C ARG A 278 -3.86 -17.31 -24.93
N ASP A 279 -4.05 -16.48 -25.95
CA ASP A 279 -3.01 -16.21 -26.96
C ASP A 279 -2.10 -15.09 -26.45
N GLU A 280 -0.95 -15.45 -25.88
CA GLU A 280 -0.01 -14.47 -25.32
C GLU A 280 0.66 -13.58 -26.38
N SER A 281 0.73 -14.02 -27.64
CA SER A 281 1.29 -13.21 -28.72
C SER A 281 0.41 -12.00 -29.04
N ARG A 282 -0.91 -12.21 -28.94
CA ARG A 282 -1.94 -11.20 -29.22
C ARG A 282 -2.58 -10.57 -28.01
N SER A 283 -2.44 -11.12 -26.81
CA SER A 283 -3.03 -10.56 -25.58
C SER A 283 -2.00 -10.16 -24.54
N GLY A 284 -0.71 -10.40 -24.81
CA GLY A 284 0.34 -10.36 -23.80
C GLY A 284 0.22 -11.52 -22.80
N PRO A 285 1.24 -11.69 -21.94
CA PRO A 285 1.20 -12.69 -20.87
C PRO A 285 0.04 -12.37 -19.91
N PRO A 286 -0.58 -13.40 -19.30
CA PRO A 286 -1.65 -13.17 -18.36
C PRO A 286 -1.14 -12.37 -17.16
N PRO A 287 -1.82 -11.27 -16.77
CA PRO A 287 -1.42 -10.48 -15.61
C PRO A 287 -1.42 -11.26 -14.30
N VAL A 288 -2.32 -12.24 -14.21
CA VAL A 288 -2.52 -13.17 -13.08
C VAL A 288 -2.84 -14.54 -13.65
N VAL A 289 -2.51 -15.62 -12.94
CA VAL A 289 -2.93 -16.98 -13.32
C VAL A 289 -4.47 -17.03 -13.35
N PRO A 290 -5.09 -17.72 -14.33
CA PRO A 290 -6.55 -17.81 -14.40
C PRO A 290 -7.17 -18.28 -13.08
N GLU A 291 -8.23 -17.60 -12.67
CA GLU A 291 -8.88 -17.83 -11.38
C GLU A 291 -10.13 -18.70 -11.51
N VAL A 292 -10.48 -19.39 -10.43
CA VAL A 292 -11.62 -20.32 -10.38
C VAL A 292 -12.95 -19.56 -10.40
N VAL A 293 -13.95 -20.12 -11.07
CA VAL A 293 -15.30 -19.56 -11.24
C VAL A 293 -16.34 -20.47 -10.59
N SER A 294 -17.49 -19.92 -10.19
CA SER A 294 -18.63 -20.62 -9.59
C SER A 294 -19.30 -21.64 -10.50
N ILE A 295 -19.11 -21.52 -11.82
CA ILE A 295 -19.65 -22.43 -12.83
C ILE A 295 -18.53 -23.40 -13.22
N SER A 296 -18.81 -24.71 -13.19
CA SER A 296 -17.85 -25.76 -13.53
C SER A 296 -17.36 -25.65 -14.97
N ASP A 297 -16.14 -26.09 -15.24
CA ASP A 297 -15.52 -26.12 -16.57
C ASP A 297 -15.18 -24.74 -17.16
N TYR A 298 -15.21 -23.69 -16.33
CA TYR A 298 -14.85 -22.31 -16.70
C TYR A 298 -13.80 -21.72 -15.79
N GLN A 299 -12.99 -20.83 -16.36
CA GLN A 299 -11.94 -20.09 -15.67
C GLN A 299 -12.01 -18.60 -16.03
N ALA A 300 -11.51 -17.76 -15.13
CA ALA A 300 -11.52 -16.31 -15.28
C ALA A 300 -10.11 -15.79 -15.63
N HIS A 301 -9.99 -15.14 -16.78
CA HIS A 301 -8.76 -14.50 -17.26
C HIS A 301 -8.87 -12.99 -17.14
N PHE A 302 -7.82 -12.34 -16.61
CA PHE A 302 -7.78 -10.89 -16.44
C PHE A 302 -7.07 -10.23 -17.61
N PHE A 303 -7.56 -9.07 -18.03
CA PHE A 303 -6.95 -8.23 -19.07
C PHE A 303 -6.89 -6.80 -18.58
N ASN A 304 -5.83 -6.07 -18.94
CA ASN A 304 -5.77 -4.63 -18.77
C ASN A 304 -5.58 -4.00 -20.14
N ILE A 305 -6.49 -3.13 -20.54
CA ILE A 305 -6.42 -2.43 -21.82
C ILE A 305 -6.00 -0.99 -21.53
N GLU A 306 -4.70 -0.72 -21.65
CA GLU A 306 -4.09 0.61 -21.54
C GLU A 306 -3.19 0.83 -22.76
N ASN A 307 -3.30 1.99 -23.42
CA ASN A 307 -2.35 2.47 -24.44
C ASN A 307 -1.94 1.46 -25.55
N GLY A 308 -2.93 0.85 -26.22
CA GLY A 308 -2.75 0.36 -27.59
C GLY A 308 -2.16 -1.04 -27.80
N ILE A 309 -2.08 -1.92 -26.78
CA ILE A 309 -1.72 -3.35 -26.93
C ILE A 309 -2.57 -4.21 -25.97
N PRO A 310 -3.03 -5.42 -26.33
CA PRO A 310 -3.48 -5.88 -27.64
C PRO A 310 -4.88 -6.55 -27.50
N GLU A 311 -5.43 -7.06 -28.58
CA GLU A 311 -6.76 -7.67 -28.59
C GLU A 311 -6.92 -8.75 -27.51
N ILE A 312 -8.12 -8.90 -26.94
CA ILE A 312 -8.42 -10.03 -26.06
C ILE A 312 -8.58 -11.27 -26.96
N ALA A 313 -7.66 -12.22 -26.87
CA ALA A 313 -7.58 -13.36 -27.79
C ALA A 313 -7.36 -14.68 -27.06
N PHE A 314 -8.09 -15.70 -27.51
CA PHE A 314 -7.99 -17.07 -27.03
C PHE A 314 -7.86 -18.05 -28.19
N LEU A 315 -7.01 -19.06 -28.01
CA LEU A 315 -6.92 -20.25 -28.83
C LEU A 315 -7.92 -21.30 -28.34
N LEU A 316 -8.83 -21.69 -29.20
CA LEU A 316 -9.84 -22.72 -28.94
C LEU A 316 -9.25 -24.13 -29.14
N PRO A 317 -9.92 -25.20 -28.66
CA PRO A 317 -9.45 -26.58 -28.82
C PRO A 317 -9.25 -27.02 -30.28
N ASP A 318 -10.03 -26.45 -31.20
CA ASP A 318 -9.94 -26.65 -32.65
C ASP A 318 -8.81 -25.84 -33.32
N ARG A 319 -8.01 -25.12 -32.53
CA ARG A 319 -6.95 -24.18 -32.95
C ARG A 319 -7.46 -22.93 -33.67
N MET A 320 -8.76 -22.64 -33.62
CA MET A 320 -9.29 -21.35 -34.08
C MET A 320 -9.02 -20.27 -33.03
N LEU A 321 -8.89 -19.02 -33.49
CA LEU A 321 -8.76 -17.86 -32.63
C LEU A 321 -10.14 -17.24 -32.35
N LYS A 322 -10.47 -17.04 -31.08
CA LYS A 322 -11.55 -16.14 -30.66
C LYS A 322 -10.94 -14.81 -30.24
N ILE A 323 -11.24 -13.79 -31.03
CA ILE A 323 -10.84 -12.40 -30.75
C ILE A 323 -12.06 -11.64 -30.23
N ILE A 324 -11.89 -10.98 -29.10
CA ILE A 324 -12.85 -10.04 -28.52
C ILE A 324 -12.29 -8.64 -28.78
N GLU A 325 -12.81 -8.00 -29.83
CA GLU A 325 -12.32 -6.73 -30.33
C GLU A 325 -12.53 -5.60 -29.31
N SER A 326 -11.46 -4.84 -29.03
CA SER A 326 -11.54 -3.62 -28.24
C SER A 326 -12.11 -2.48 -29.07
N LYS A 327 -13.06 -1.73 -28.51
CA LYS A 327 -13.56 -0.49 -29.11
C LYS A 327 -12.81 0.71 -28.53
N LYS A 328 -12.62 1.77 -29.32
CA LYS A 328 -12.13 3.04 -28.80
C LYS A 328 -13.08 3.53 -27.71
N GLN A 329 -12.54 3.99 -26.59
CA GLN A 329 -13.34 4.70 -25.59
C GLN A 329 -13.93 5.95 -26.23
N ASN A 330 -15.26 6.03 -26.22
CA ASN A 330 -15.98 7.11 -26.90
C ASN A 330 -16.22 8.28 -25.95
N PHE A 331 -16.47 8.01 -24.66
CA PHE A 331 -16.83 9.04 -23.70
C PHE A 331 -15.80 9.20 -22.58
N TYR A 332 -15.59 10.45 -22.17
CA TYR A 332 -14.65 10.86 -21.14
C TYR A 332 -15.33 11.84 -20.17
N LEU A 333 -14.90 11.82 -18.91
CA LEU A 333 -15.31 12.83 -17.93
C LEU A 333 -14.21 13.87 -17.82
N THR A 334 -14.56 15.13 -18.03
CA THR A 334 -13.64 16.26 -17.96
C THR A 334 -14.11 17.23 -16.89
N GLY A 335 -13.18 17.69 -16.07
CA GLY A 335 -13.43 18.62 -14.97
C GLY A 335 -12.21 18.73 -14.08
N LEU A 336 -12.31 19.52 -13.01
CA LEU A 336 -11.25 19.57 -12.01
C LEU A 336 -11.30 18.31 -11.15
N SER A 337 -10.32 17.42 -11.35
CA SER A 337 -10.15 16.17 -10.59
C SER A 337 -8.88 16.18 -9.73
N ILE A 338 -8.87 15.28 -8.75
CA ILE A 338 -7.74 15.03 -7.86
C ILE A 338 -7.29 13.58 -8.07
N ASP A 339 -6.40 13.37 -9.04
CA ASP A 339 -5.98 12.01 -9.41
C ASP A 339 -4.54 11.71 -8.99
N LYS A 340 -3.73 12.74 -8.71
CA LYS A 340 -2.28 12.61 -8.50
C LYS A 340 -1.88 11.64 -7.38
N TYR A 341 -2.66 11.56 -6.30
CA TYR A 341 -2.34 10.78 -5.10
C TYR A 341 -3.42 9.77 -4.70
N ILE A 342 -4.51 9.71 -5.47
CA ILE A 342 -5.68 8.91 -5.14
C ILE A 342 -5.66 7.65 -6.00
N CYS A 343 -5.89 6.51 -5.38
CA CYS A 343 -6.09 5.27 -6.12
C CYS A 343 -7.40 5.35 -6.94
N ASP A 344 -7.28 5.28 -8.27
CA ASP A 344 -8.39 5.53 -9.22
C ASP A 344 -9.37 4.36 -9.40
N SER A 345 -9.25 3.35 -8.57
CA SER A 345 -10.07 2.17 -8.70
C SER A 345 -11.59 2.41 -8.51
N MET A 346 -11.99 3.50 -7.86
CA MET A 346 -13.39 3.92 -7.68
C MET A 346 -13.82 5.01 -8.69
N GLY A 347 -13.01 5.22 -9.74
CA GLY A 347 -13.16 6.31 -10.68
C GLY A 347 -12.62 7.64 -10.15
N PRO A 348 -12.39 8.62 -11.03
CA PRO A 348 -11.73 9.88 -10.70
C PRO A 348 -12.51 10.67 -9.66
N LEU A 349 -11.81 11.39 -8.80
CA LEU A 349 -12.43 12.26 -7.79
C LEU A 349 -12.49 13.70 -8.29
N PHE A 350 -13.69 14.17 -8.62
CA PHE A 350 -13.92 15.54 -9.03
C PHE A 350 -14.31 16.46 -7.87
N ILE A 351 -13.74 17.67 -7.87
CA ILE A 351 -14.11 18.76 -6.95
C ILE A 351 -15.16 19.72 -7.54
N THR A 352 -15.29 19.70 -8.87
CA THR A 352 -16.35 20.36 -9.64
C THR A 352 -17.15 19.31 -10.39
N LEU A 353 -18.45 19.51 -10.58
CA LEU A 353 -19.25 18.53 -11.33
C LEU A 353 -18.66 18.37 -12.75
N PRO A 354 -18.27 17.14 -13.18
CA PRO A 354 -17.64 16.95 -14.47
C PRO A 354 -18.64 17.05 -15.62
N GLU A 355 -18.12 17.31 -16.81
CA GLU A 355 -18.85 17.23 -18.08
C GLU A 355 -18.50 15.93 -18.79
N ILE A 356 -19.44 15.42 -19.59
CA ILE A 356 -19.19 14.28 -20.47
C ILE A 356 -18.75 14.80 -21.83
N THR A 357 -17.63 14.31 -22.33
CA THR A 357 -17.05 14.69 -23.62
C THR A 357 -16.77 13.45 -24.48
N THR A 358 -16.61 13.65 -25.78
CA THR A 358 -16.22 12.61 -26.72
C THR A 358 -15.16 13.16 -27.69
N SER A 359 -14.25 12.29 -28.13
CA SER A 359 -13.31 12.62 -29.22
C SER A 359 -13.89 12.37 -30.62
N ASP A 360 -15.05 11.70 -30.68
CA ASP A 360 -15.80 11.42 -31.90
C ASP A 360 -17.20 12.01 -31.76
N SER A 361 -17.49 13.07 -32.53
CA SER A 361 -18.79 13.76 -32.48
C SER A 361 -19.94 12.87 -32.97
N LEU A 362 -19.67 11.86 -33.80
CA LEU A 362 -20.66 10.89 -34.24
C LEU A 362 -21.05 9.90 -33.14
N ALA A 363 -20.23 9.76 -32.09
CA ALA A 363 -20.52 8.85 -30.98
C ALA A 363 -21.84 9.18 -30.28
N TRP A 364 -22.23 10.45 -30.21
CA TRP A 364 -23.52 10.86 -29.63
C TRP A 364 -24.73 10.34 -30.40
N GLN A 365 -24.61 10.11 -31.71
CA GLN A 365 -25.69 9.57 -32.53
C GLN A 365 -26.05 8.14 -32.12
N ASN A 366 -25.07 7.41 -31.57
CA ASN A 366 -25.23 6.06 -31.08
C ASN A 366 -25.81 6.00 -29.67
N VAL A 367 -25.89 7.13 -28.93
CA VAL A 367 -26.40 7.19 -27.56
C VAL A 367 -27.83 7.71 -27.53
N ARG A 368 -28.76 6.88 -27.08
CA ARG A 368 -30.16 7.28 -26.83
C ARG A 368 -30.38 7.76 -25.40
N THR A 369 -29.69 7.15 -24.43
CA THR A 369 -29.95 7.45 -23.02
C THR A 369 -28.67 7.39 -22.22
N ILE A 370 -28.47 8.42 -21.39
CA ILE A 370 -27.44 8.46 -20.37
C ILE A 370 -28.12 8.32 -19.02
N VAL A 371 -27.56 7.47 -18.17
CA VAL A 371 -28.05 7.21 -16.82
C VAL A 371 -26.95 7.52 -15.85
N VAL A 372 -27.28 8.35 -14.87
CA VAL A 372 -26.39 8.67 -13.76
C VAL A 372 -27.06 8.22 -12.48
N GLY A 373 -26.31 7.53 -11.64
CA GLY A 373 -26.82 7.08 -10.35
C GLY A 373 -25.73 7.05 -9.30
N GLU A 374 -26.15 7.06 -8.05
CA GLU A 374 -25.26 6.90 -6.91
C GLU A 374 -24.91 5.40 -6.72
N GLU A 375 -23.63 5.10 -6.57
CA GLU A 375 -23.08 3.76 -6.39
C GLU A 375 -23.12 3.39 -4.89
N GLY A 376 -23.78 2.29 -4.53
CA GLY A 376 -24.08 1.93 -3.12
C GLY A 376 -24.97 0.68 -3.00
N GLY A 377 -25.12 0.13 -1.78
CA GLY A 377 -26.11 -0.90 -1.45
C GLY A 377 -27.12 -0.40 -0.41
N GLY A 378 -28.41 -0.69 -0.62
CA GLY A 378 -29.53 -0.21 0.19
C GLY A 378 -30.77 0.08 -0.66
N ARG A 379 -31.97 0.03 -0.07
CA ARG A 379 -33.25 -0.09 -0.81
C ARG A 379 -33.67 1.11 -1.69
N ARG A 380 -32.89 2.19 -1.79
CA ARG A 380 -33.24 3.41 -2.56
C ARG A 380 -32.00 4.19 -3.03
N HIS A 381 -31.36 3.73 -4.09
CA HIS A 381 -30.30 4.51 -4.75
C HIS A 381 -30.89 5.57 -5.68
N TRP A 382 -30.41 6.81 -5.54
CA TRP A 382 -30.80 7.88 -6.44
C TRP A 382 -30.22 7.65 -7.84
N ARG A 383 -31.02 7.99 -8.84
CA ARG A 383 -30.64 7.93 -10.26
C ARG A 383 -31.48 8.90 -11.08
N ILE A 384 -30.97 9.24 -12.25
CA ILE A 384 -31.63 10.08 -13.24
C ILE A 384 -31.18 9.65 -14.64
N GLU A 385 -32.09 9.70 -15.60
CA GLU A 385 -31.75 9.61 -17.02
C GLU A 385 -31.92 10.94 -17.71
N PHE A 386 -31.17 11.12 -18.78
CA PHE A 386 -31.39 12.18 -19.74
C PHE A 386 -30.96 11.71 -21.13
N THR A 387 -31.43 12.40 -22.15
CA THR A 387 -31.03 12.16 -23.54
C THR A 387 -29.92 13.15 -23.87
N PRO A 388 -28.78 12.70 -24.43
CA PRO A 388 -27.73 13.62 -24.86
C PRO A 388 -28.23 14.48 -26.02
N CYS A 389 -27.68 15.69 -26.15
CA CYS A 389 -27.89 16.56 -27.30
C CYS A 389 -26.83 16.24 -28.36
N PRO A 390 -27.14 15.52 -29.47
CA PRO A 390 -26.10 15.03 -30.38
C PRO A 390 -25.26 16.12 -31.06
N ASN A 391 -25.81 17.34 -31.14
CA ASN A 391 -25.16 18.50 -31.74
C ASN A 391 -24.20 19.24 -30.79
N ARG A 392 -24.07 18.79 -29.53
CA ARG A 392 -23.13 19.36 -28.56
C ARG A 392 -21.96 18.43 -28.35
N GLU A 393 -20.75 18.98 -28.41
CA GLU A 393 -19.52 18.25 -28.11
C GLU A 393 -19.47 17.80 -26.64
N LYS A 394 -20.08 18.59 -25.74
CA LYS A 394 -20.13 18.35 -24.30
C LYS A 394 -21.55 18.20 -23.79
N GLN A 395 -21.76 17.25 -22.88
CA GLN A 395 -23.01 17.05 -22.16
C GLN A 395 -22.81 17.37 -20.68
N THR A 396 -23.69 18.20 -20.13
CA THR A 396 -23.66 18.52 -18.70
C THR A 396 -24.34 17.45 -17.89
N LEU A 397 -23.78 17.14 -16.72
CA LEU A 397 -24.42 16.26 -15.77
C LEU A 397 -25.62 16.96 -15.10
N PRO A 398 -26.66 16.21 -14.69
CA PRO A 398 -27.82 16.82 -14.06
C PRO A 398 -27.49 17.62 -12.79
N PRO A 399 -28.01 18.85 -12.63
CA PRO A 399 -27.66 19.74 -11.51
C PRO A 399 -28.06 19.19 -10.14
N LYS A 400 -28.94 18.18 -10.11
CA LYS A 400 -29.29 17.45 -8.89
C LYS A 400 -28.09 16.76 -8.22
N ILE A 401 -27.06 16.38 -8.98
CA ILE A 401 -25.83 15.78 -8.44
C ILE A 401 -25.05 16.81 -7.63
N GLU A 402 -24.99 18.05 -8.11
CA GLU A 402 -24.37 19.15 -7.37
C GLU A 402 -25.12 19.45 -6.06
N ALA A 403 -26.46 19.38 -6.09
CA ALA A 403 -27.28 19.52 -4.90
C ALA A 403 -27.08 18.39 -3.86
N MET A 404 -26.57 17.23 -4.26
CA MET A 404 -26.21 16.13 -3.36
C MET A 404 -24.87 16.33 -2.67
N LYS A 405 -24.10 17.36 -3.06
CA LYS A 405 -22.82 17.79 -2.46
C LYS A 405 -21.67 16.81 -2.57
N SER A 406 -21.84 15.56 -2.17
CA SER A 406 -20.82 14.52 -2.35
C SER A 406 -21.43 13.15 -2.58
N GLY A 407 -20.75 12.32 -3.36
CA GLY A 407 -21.18 10.95 -3.61
C GLY A 407 -20.26 10.20 -4.57
N TRP A 408 -20.43 8.89 -4.61
CA TRP A 408 -19.84 8.02 -5.60
C TRP A 408 -20.91 7.68 -6.62
N TYR A 409 -20.60 7.84 -7.89
CA TYR A 409 -21.59 7.79 -8.96
C TYR A 409 -21.10 6.92 -10.10
N PHE A 410 -22.04 6.37 -10.85
CA PHE A 410 -21.80 5.76 -12.14
C PHE A 410 -22.49 6.57 -13.24
N ILE A 411 -21.98 6.45 -14.46
CA ILE A 411 -22.56 6.96 -15.70
C ILE A 411 -22.61 5.80 -16.68
N ARG A 412 -23.78 5.59 -17.28
CA ARG A 412 -24.00 4.53 -18.29
C ARG A 412 -24.63 5.10 -19.53
N PHE A 413 -24.10 4.70 -20.68
CA PHE A 413 -24.53 5.10 -22.00
C PHE A 413 -25.25 3.93 -22.66
N TYR A 414 -26.44 4.17 -23.19
CA TYR A 414 -27.25 3.16 -23.85
C TYR A 414 -27.64 3.57 -25.26
N ASN A 415 -27.66 2.59 -26.17
CA ASN A 415 -28.07 2.80 -27.55
C ASN A 415 -29.60 2.76 -27.71
N GLN A 416 -30.08 2.79 -28.96
CA GLN A 416 -31.51 2.80 -29.26
C GLN A 416 -32.25 1.53 -28.82
N ASP A 417 -31.54 0.40 -28.82
CA ASP A 417 -31.98 -0.94 -28.41
C ASP A 417 -31.82 -1.18 -26.90
N GLU A 418 -31.47 -0.13 -26.14
CA GLU A 418 -31.21 -0.17 -24.70
C GLU A 418 -30.00 -1.03 -24.32
N GLU A 419 -29.09 -1.30 -25.25
CA GLU A 419 -27.85 -2.00 -24.96
C GLU A 419 -26.82 -1.06 -24.36
N LEU A 420 -26.09 -1.54 -23.35
CA LEU A 420 -25.04 -0.78 -22.68
C LEU A 420 -23.86 -0.60 -23.65
N ILE A 421 -23.59 0.66 -24.01
CA ILE A 421 -22.45 1.06 -24.83
C ILE A 421 -21.20 1.17 -23.96
N GLU A 422 -21.31 1.94 -22.88
CA GLU A 422 -20.17 2.26 -22.02
C GLU A 422 -20.65 2.53 -20.58
N SER A 423 -19.80 2.22 -19.61
CA SER A 423 -20.00 2.48 -18.19
C SER A 423 -18.74 3.06 -17.59
N MET A 424 -18.91 4.11 -16.79
CA MET A 424 -17.85 4.83 -16.09
C MET A 424 -18.30 5.09 -14.65
N ASP A 425 -17.35 5.10 -13.73
CA ASP A 425 -17.59 5.51 -12.35
C ASP A 425 -16.83 6.82 -12.09
N PHE A 426 -17.35 7.65 -11.19
CA PHE A 426 -16.67 8.84 -10.72
C PHE A 426 -17.10 9.19 -9.29
N ARG A 427 -16.26 9.92 -8.58
CA ARG A 427 -16.58 10.49 -7.27
C ARG A 427 -16.69 12.00 -7.42
N PHE A 428 -17.57 12.59 -6.63
CA PHE A 428 -17.73 14.04 -6.59
C PHE A 428 -17.83 14.51 -5.14
N ALA A 429 -17.16 15.62 -4.81
CA ALA A 429 -17.25 16.28 -3.52
C ALA A 429 -17.07 17.80 -3.67
N SER A 430 -18.19 18.54 -3.66
CA SER A 430 -18.20 20.00 -3.86
C SER A 430 -17.46 20.79 -2.78
N GLY A 431 -17.40 20.22 -1.57
CA GLY A 431 -16.73 20.83 -0.42
C GLY A 431 -15.23 20.53 -0.37
N LEU A 432 -14.69 19.62 -1.18
CA LEU A 432 -13.25 19.41 -1.28
C LEU A 432 -12.68 20.38 -2.33
N LYS A 433 -11.56 21.03 -2.03
CA LYS A 433 -10.91 22.00 -2.94
C LYS A 433 -9.59 21.50 -3.48
N LYS A 434 -8.81 20.83 -2.63
CA LYS A 434 -7.47 20.39 -2.99
C LYS A 434 -7.05 19.25 -2.07
N VAL A 435 -6.24 18.34 -2.60
CA VAL A 435 -5.45 17.42 -1.79
C VAL A 435 -4.00 17.62 -2.18
N GLU A 436 -3.20 18.05 -1.23
CA GLU A 436 -1.77 18.23 -1.40
C GLU A 436 -1.01 17.32 -0.47
N MET A 437 0.18 16.94 -0.93
CA MET A 437 1.08 16.13 -0.16
C MET A 437 2.47 16.71 -0.38
N THR A 438 3.27 16.77 0.69
CA THR A 438 4.69 17.11 0.56
C THR A 438 5.35 16.22 -0.49
N GLU A 439 6.32 16.76 -1.22
CA GLU A 439 7.06 16.03 -2.23
C GLU A 439 7.58 14.70 -1.67
N MET A 440 7.25 13.62 -2.38
CA MET A 440 7.61 12.26 -2.01
C MET A 440 8.84 11.82 -2.79
N ASN A 441 9.79 11.21 -2.09
CA ASN A 441 10.82 10.42 -2.72
C ASN A 441 10.59 8.94 -2.36
N PRO A 442 10.37 8.05 -3.34
CA PRO A 442 10.23 6.62 -3.07
C PRO A 442 11.45 5.98 -2.43
N ILE A 443 12.62 6.59 -2.60
CA ILE A 443 13.86 6.16 -1.99
C ILE A 443 14.14 7.01 -0.74
N PRO A 444 14.36 6.39 0.42
CA PRO A 444 14.74 7.13 1.62
C PRO A 444 16.18 7.64 1.52
N SER A 445 16.51 8.67 2.30
CA SER A 445 17.92 9.06 2.50
C SER A 445 18.61 8.07 3.45
N ARG A 446 19.92 8.26 3.72
CA ARG A 446 20.61 7.51 4.78
C ARG A 446 19.99 7.68 6.17
N ASP A 447 19.19 8.74 6.38
CA ASP A 447 18.45 9.01 7.62
C ASP A 447 17.02 8.44 7.60
N GLY A 448 16.64 7.72 6.55
CA GLY A 448 15.32 7.10 6.39
C GLY A 448 14.31 7.99 5.67
N HIS A 449 13.07 7.53 5.64
CA HIS A 449 11.94 8.29 5.11
C HIS A 449 11.56 9.41 6.07
N LYS A 450 11.25 10.58 5.53
CA LYS A 450 10.65 11.65 6.32
C LYS A 450 9.14 11.42 6.50
N PRO A 451 8.54 11.88 7.61
CA PRO A 451 7.08 11.96 7.71
C PRO A 451 6.51 12.77 6.55
N ILE A 452 5.39 12.31 6.02
CA ILE A 452 4.69 12.97 4.92
C ILE A 452 3.53 13.78 5.49
N ARG A 453 3.45 15.04 5.09
CA ARG A 453 2.32 15.91 5.42
C ARG A 453 1.33 15.87 4.26
N LEU A 454 0.12 15.43 4.57
CA LEU A 454 -1.02 15.33 3.67
C LEU A 454 -2.08 16.36 4.07
N GLU A 455 -2.48 17.21 3.16
CA GLU A 455 -3.40 18.32 3.38
C GLU A 455 -4.65 18.15 2.52
N PHE A 456 -5.81 18.17 3.16
CA PHE A 456 -7.10 18.25 2.50
C PHE A 456 -7.63 19.66 2.69
N LEU A 457 -7.54 20.50 1.66
CA LEU A 457 -8.18 21.81 1.66
C LEU A 457 -9.66 21.62 1.33
N HIS A 458 -10.54 22.10 2.19
CA HIS A 458 -11.97 21.86 2.08
C HIS A 458 -12.80 23.01 2.66
N GLU A 459 -14.10 23.05 2.39
CA GLU A 459 -15.05 23.97 3.01
C GLU A 459 -15.37 23.56 4.46
N PRO A 460 -15.87 24.47 5.31
CA PRO A 460 -16.25 24.16 6.70
C PRO A 460 -17.28 23.05 6.88
N ASP A 461 -18.16 22.85 5.89
CA ASP A 461 -19.18 21.81 5.90
C ASP A 461 -18.66 20.45 5.41
N CYS A 462 -17.40 20.37 4.98
CA CYS A 462 -16.78 19.17 4.46
C CYS A 462 -16.00 18.43 5.57
N SER A 463 -16.41 17.20 5.87
CA SER A 463 -15.74 16.35 6.85
C SER A 463 -14.77 15.38 6.19
N VAL A 464 -13.52 15.38 6.63
CA VAL A 464 -12.48 14.42 6.22
C VAL A 464 -12.08 13.55 7.42
N LYS A 465 -12.26 12.24 7.29
CA LYS A 465 -12.02 11.28 8.38
C LYS A 465 -11.20 10.09 7.89
N LEU A 466 -10.19 9.70 8.66
CA LEU A 466 -9.49 8.44 8.43
C LEU A 466 -10.43 7.27 8.80
N SER A 467 -10.57 6.29 7.90
CA SER A 467 -11.50 5.17 8.06
C SER A 467 -10.91 4.04 8.91
N SER A 468 -9.59 3.84 8.83
CA SER A 468 -8.83 2.89 9.66
C SER A 468 -8.30 3.58 10.91
N SER A 469 -8.50 3.01 12.10
CA SER A 469 -8.05 3.56 13.39
C SER A 469 -6.54 3.38 13.63
N SER A 470 -5.69 3.74 12.67
CA SER A 470 -4.25 3.77 12.91
C SER A 470 -3.96 4.93 13.86
N SER A 471 -3.65 4.62 15.13
CA SER A 471 -3.24 5.61 16.13
C SER A 471 -1.92 6.30 15.80
N LYS A 472 -1.20 5.84 14.77
CA LYS A 472 0.10 6.36 14.34
C LYS A 472 0.00 7.62 13.49
N ILE A 473 -1.10 7.82 12.76
CA ILE A 473 -1.29 9.00 11.91
C ILE A 473 -1.82 10.14 12.76
N GLN A 474 -1.06 11.23 12.85
CA GLN A 474 -1.47 12.42 13.59
C GLN A 474 -2.37 13.28 12.69
N ILE A 475 -3.56 13.66 13.16
CA ILE A 475 -4.54 14.41 12.37
C ILE A 475 -4.95 15.67 13.12
N GLU A 476 -4.71 16.81 12.48
CA GLU A 476 -5.18 18.13 12.90
C GLU A 476 -6.33 18.57 11.99
N ARG A 477 -7.41 19.10 12.58
CA ARG A 477 -8.59 19.55 11.83
C ARG A 477 -8.90 21.00 12.16
N GLN A 478 -8.97 21.80 11.11
CA GLN A 478 -9.39 23.19 11.14
C GLN A 478 -10.60 23.37 10.20
N PRO A 479 -11.35 24.49 10.27
CA PRO A 479 -12.55 24.67 9.45
C PRO A 479 -12.32 24.45 7.95
N ASN A 480 -11.21 24.95 7.41
CA ASN A 480 -10.97 24.91 5.96
C ASN A 480 -9.89 23.89 5.54
N ILE A 481 -9.30 23.17 6.49
CA ILE A 481 -8.21 22.25 6.19
C ILE A 481 -8.15 21.11 7.19
N THR A 482 -7.92 19.91 6.69
CA THR A 482 -7.53 18.75 7.50
C THR A 482 -6.10 18.36 7.13
N ILE A 483 -5.23 18.32 8.12
CA ILE A 483 -3.80 18.00 7.97
C ILE A 483 -3.56 16.65 8.62
N ALA A 484 -2.89 15.75 7.91
CA ALA A 484 -2.44 14.47 8.42
C ALA A 484 -0.92 14.35 8.29
N ILE A 485 -0.24 14.00 9.38
CA ILE A 485 1.18 13.65 9.38
C ILE A 485 1.29 12.13 9.39
N ILE A 486 1.75 11.58 8.27
CA ILE A 486 1.87 10.14 8.05
C ILE A 486 3.34 9.74 8.32
N PRO A 487 3.61 8.97 9.39
CA PRO A 487 4.97 8.62 9.77
C PRO A 487 5.64 7.72 8.71
N PRO A 488 6.98 7.61 8.71
CA PRO A 488 7.72 6.61 7.94
C PRO A 488 7.47 5.22 8.53
N ASP A 489 6.30 4.66 8.22
CA ASP A 489 5.89 3.34 8.66
C ASP A 489 5.14 2.66 7.51
N SER A 490 5.65 1.51 7.07
CA SER A 490 5.11 0.75 5.94
C SER A 490 3.66 0.27 6.11
N THR A 491 3.12 0.32 7.34
CA THR A 491 1.70 0.04 7.64
C THR A 491 0.79 1.25 7.44
N CYS A 492 1.38 2.45 7.32
CA CYS A 492 0.66 3.71 7.10
C CYS A 492 0.71 4.19 5.64
N ASP A 493 1.50 3.56 4.77
CA ASP A 493 1.67 3.98 3.37
C ASP A 493 0.41 3.85 2.53
N GLN A 494 -0.52 3.00 2.95
CA GLN A 494 -1.87 2.97 2.39
C GLN A 494 -2.86 3.41 3.47
N SER A 495 -3.60 4.48 3.19
CA SER A 495 -4.60 5.01 4.12
C SER A 495 -5.92 5.27 3.41
N ARG A 496 -7.01 4.83 4.05
CA ARG A 496 -8.37 5.02 3.54
C ARG A 496 -9.07 6.16 4.28
N TRP A 497 -9.55 7.14 3.52
CA TRP A 497 -10.21 8.34 4.01
C TRP A 497 -11.68 8.36 3.57
N SER A 498 -12.55 8.87 4.43
CA SER A 498 -13.95 9.15 4.17
C SER A 498 -14.12 10.66 4.08
N ILE A 499 -14.45 11.17 2.89
CA ILE A 499 -14.75 12.59 2.64
C ILE A 499 -16.26 12.74 2.50
N ARG A 500 -16.86 13.76 3.11
CA ARG A 500 -18.29 14.04 2.99
C ARG A 500 -18.53 15.53 3.01
N SER A 501 -19.18 16.07 1.98
CA SER A 501 -19.52 17.50 1.90
C SER A 501 -20.96 17.74 2.36
N GLY A 502 -21.14 18.58 3.38
CA GLY A 502 -22.45 18.89 3.94
C GLY A 502 -23.23 17.65 4.37
N ASN A 503 -24.45 17.52 3.83
CA ASN A 503 -25.34 16.37 4.04
C ASN A 503 -25.20 15.28 2.96
N GLY A 504 -24.19 15.38 2.09
CA GLY A 504 -23.94 14.43 1.03
C GLY A 504 -23.51 13.05 1.55
N SER A 505 -23.39 12.11 0.62
CA SER A 505 -22.93 10.77 0.95
C SER A 505 -21.41 10.77 1.18
N PRO A 506 -20.91 10.03 2.18
CA PRO A 506 -19.47 9.88 2.35
C PRO A 506 -18.88 9.15 1.15
N ILE A 507 -17.71 9.55 0.69
CA ILE A 507 -16.94 8.94 -0.39
C ILE A 507 -15.63 8.39 0.17
N ALA A 508 -15.23 7.21 -0.29
CA ALA A 508 -13.95 6.63 0.08
C ALA A 508 -12.85 7.17 -0.85
N VAL A 509 -11.73 7.57 -0.25
CA VAL A 509 -10.53 8.07 -0.91
C VAL A 509 -9.34 7.33 -0.33
N ASP A 510 -8.68 6.54 -1.16
CA ASP A 510 -7.49 5.82 -0.75
C ASP A 510 -6.25 6.56 -1.23
N ILE A 511 -5.41 6.92 -0.28
CA ILE A 511 -4.14 7.59 -0.50
C ILE A 511 -3.02 6.55 -0.39
N LEU A 512 -2.17 6.52 -1.42
CA LEU A 512 -0.97 5.69 -1.47
C LEU A 512 0.27 6.59 -1.38
N ILE A 513 1.12 6.32 -0.40
CA ILE A 513 2.46 6.89 -0.31
C ILE A 513 3.41 5.90 -0.94
N GLU A 514 4.06 6.30 -2.03
CA GLU A 514 4.99 5.42 -2.74
C GLU A 514 6.35 5.40 -2.05
N ARG A 515 6.53 4.58 -1.00
CA ARG A 515 7.83 4.31 -0.34
C ARG A 515 8.33 2.90 -0.66
N ILE A 516 9.63 2.78 -0.93
CA ILE A 516 10.32 1.49 -0.97
C ILE A 516 10.85 1.17 0.43
N TRP A 517 10.72 -0.09 0.81
CA TRP A 517 11.24 -0.62 2.07
C TRP A 517 12.12 -1.82 1.82
N TRP A 518 12.99 -2.14 2.78
CA TRP A 518 13.80 -3.34 2.72
C TRP A 518 14.08 -3.95 4.08
N THR A 519 14.52 -5.20 4.09
CA THR A 519 15.01 -5.89 5.27
C THR A 519 15.91 -7.07 4.87
N ILE A 520 16.74 -7.55 5.79
CA ILE A 520 17.49 -8.81 5.59
C ILE A 520 16.86 -9.88 6.47
N GLY A 521 16.47 -10.99 5.84
CA GLY A 521 15.85 -12.13 6.50
C GLY A 521 16.42 -13.44 6.00
N ASP A 522 15.85 -14.56 6.45
CA ASP A 522 16.14 -15.88 5.91
C ASP A 522 15.17 -16.23 4.78
N GLU A 523 15.63 -16.97 3.78
CA GLU A 523 14.87 -17.32 2.57
C GLU A 523 13.51 -18.00 2.86
N ASP A 524 13.45 -18.82 3.90
CA ASP A 524 12.24 -19.55 4.31
C ASP A 524 11.28 -18.73 5.18
N ASN A 525 11.64 -17.50 5.54
CA ASN A 525 10.85 -16.68 6.47
C ASN A 525 10.47 -15.32 5.87
N TYR A 526 9.18 -15.14 5.64
CA TYR A 526 8.67 -13.89 5.09
C TYR A 526 8.84 -12.72 6.08
N PRO A 527 9.35 -11.58 5.62
CA PRO A 527 9.58 -10.43 6.50
C PRO A 527 8.27 -9.78 6.97
N ASN A 528 8.19 -9.52 8.27
CA ASN A 528 7.13 -8.71 8.87
C ASN A 528 7.61 -7.30 9.28
N ASP A 529 8.92 -7.14 9.49
CA ASP A 529 9.54 -5.88 9.91
C ASP A 529 10.31 -5.24 8.74
N TRP A 530 9.85 -4.07 8.32
CA TRP A 530 10.37 -3.31 7.19
C TRP A 530 11.17 -2.10 7.68
N GLN A 531 12.29 -1.82 7.02
CA GLN A 531 13.20 -0.73 7.36
C GLN A 531 13.42 0.19 6.14
N ASP A 532 13.85 1.41 6.41
CA ASP A 532 14.13 2.47 5.44
C ASP A 532 15.55 3.03 5.57
N HIS A 533 16.39 2.46 6.42
CA HIS A 533 17.81 2.78 6.54
C HIS A 533 18.67 1.68 5.92
N PRO A 534 19.83 2.01 5.32
CA PRO A 534 20.78 1.00 4.86
C PRO A 534 21.15 0.03 5.99
N ILE A 535 21.13 -1.26 5.71
CA ILE A 535 21.37 -2.30 6.71
C ILE A 535 22.84 -2.66 6.73
N VAL A 536 23.47 -2.64 7.90
CA VAL A 536 24.85 -3.14 8.05
C VAL A 536 24.81 -4.68 8.06
N ALA A 537 25.40 -5.30 7.05
CA ALA A 537 25.46 -6.76 6.92
C ALA A 537 26.88 -7.30 7.16
N ALA A 538 26.97 -8.55 7.61
CA ALA A 538 28.24 -9.24 7.71
C ALA A 538 28.65 -9.80 6.34
N ARG A 539 29.95 -9.82 6.04
CA ARG A 539 30.46 -10.46 4.81
C ARG A 539 30.12 -11.96 4.74
N THR A 540 29.96 -12.61 5.89
CA THR A 540 29.51 -14.01 5.98
C THR A 540 28.07 -14.21 5.51
N ASP A 541 27.23 -13.17 5.52
CA ASP A 541 25.85 -13.25 5.01
C ASP A 541 25.80 -13.46 3.50
N PHE A 542 26.91 -13.18 2.81
CA PHE A 542 27.10 -13.41 1.39
C PHE A 542 27.73 -14.77 1.08
N ASN A 543 28.08 -15.59 2.07
CA ASN A 543 28.71 -16.89 1.80
C ASN A 543 27.78 -17.80 0.95
N PRO A 544 28.33 -18.74 0.14
CA PRO A 544 27.51 -19.64 -0.67
C PRO A 544 26.49 -20.47 0.12
N THR A 545 26.79 -20.78 1.39
CA THR A 545 25.93 -21.54 2.30
C THR A 545 24.94 -20.67 3.09
N SER A 546 24.91 -19.36 2.85
CA SER A 546 24.05 -18.42 3.56
C SER A 546 22.60 -18.51 3.04
N SER A 547 21.65 -18.57 3.98
CA SER A 547 20.22 -18.43 3.74
C SER A 547 19.75 -16.98 3.69
N LYS A 548 20.67 -16.00 3.83
CA LYS A 548 20.29 -14.59 3.94
C LYS A 548 19.81 -14.03 2.60
N VAL A 549 18.68 -13.34 2.67
CA VAL A 549 17.99 -12.71 1.56
C VAL A 549 17.75 -11.25 1.90
N LEU A 550 18.10 -10.37 0.98
CA LEU A 550 17.61 -8.99 0.97
C LEU A 550 16.20 -9.00 0.39
N TRP A 551 15.23 -8.65 1.22
CA TRP A 551 13.84 -8.49 0.82
C TRP A 551 13.60 -7.02 0.50
N LEU A 552 13.11 -6.73 -0.70
CA LEU A 552 12.68 -5.40 -1.13
C LEU A 552 11.16 -5.37 -1.24
N ARG A 553 10.50 -4.36 -0.68
CA ARG A 553 9.06 -4.09 -0.84
C ARG A 553 8.85 -2.83 -1.65
N LEU A 554 8.25 -3.00 -2.81
CA LEU A 554 7.85 -1.96 -3.73
C LEU A 554 6.49 -1.35 -3.32
N PRO A 555 6.22 -0.08 -3.68
CA PRO A 555 4.99 0.63 -3.30
C PRO A 555 3.67 -0.04 -3.68
N ARG A 556 3.61 -0.69 -4.84
CA ARG A 556 2.42 -1.34 -5.38
C ARG A 556 2.79 -2.42 -6.38
N HIS A 557 1.83 -3.25 -6.75
CA HIS A 557 2.00 -4.22 -7.82
C HIS A 557 2.41 -3.51 -9.12
N ARG A 558 3.29 -4.13 -9.90
CA ARG A 558 3.75 -3.62 -11.21
C ARG A 558 4.43 -2.26 -11.15
N TRP A 559 4.92 -1.86 -9.98
CA TRP A 559 5.59 -0.58 -9.86
C TRP A 559 6.93 -0.55 -10.61
N ALA A 560 7.59 -1.70 -10.70
CA ALA A 560 8.73 -1.98 -11.57
C ALA A 560 8.57 -3.38 -12.21
N GLU A 561 9.06 -3.56 -13.42
CA GLU A 561 9.11 -4.88 -14.10
C GLU A 561 10.37 -5.67 -13.68
N GLU A 562 11.46 -4.95 -13.47
CA GLU A 562 12.74 -5.49 -13.03
C GLU A 562 13.44 -4.50 -12.09
N VAL A 563 14.29 -5.06 -11.23
CA VAL A 563 15.17 -4.33 -10.32
C VAL A 563 16.58 -4.86 -10.55
N LEU A 564 17.53 -3.96 -10.82
CA LEU A 564 18.94 -4.31 -10.87
C LEU A 564 19.52 -4.20 -9.46
N VAL A 565 20.30 -5.19 -9.01
CA VAL A 565 20.95 -5.15 -7.69
C VAL A 565 22.43 -5.50 -7.80
N GLY A 566 23.29 -4.77 -7.11
CA GLY A 566 24.75 -4.95 -7.17
C GLY A 566 25.53 -3.83 -6.48
N PHE A 567 26.86 -3.96 -6.44
CA PHE A 567 27.75 -2.93 -5.90
C PHE A 567 28.04 -1.82 -6.92
N GLU A 568 27.96 -2.15 -8.20
CA GLU A 568 28.13 -1.23 -9.32
C GLU A 568 27.07 -1.52 -10.39
N LYS A 569 26.47 -0.47 -10.97
CA LYS A 569 25.37 -0.60 -11.94
C LYS A 569 25.76 -1.43 -13.17
N SER A 570 26.99 -1.31 -13.64
CA SER A 570 27.54 -2.02 -14.82
C SER A 570 27.61 -3.54 -14.62
N ARG A 571 27.70 -4.00 -13.37
CA ARG A 571 27.82 -5.41 -12.94
C ARG A 571 26.59 -5.88 -12.15
N ALA A 572 25.52 -5.08 -12.14
CA ALA A 572 24.31 -5.40 -11.39
C ALA A 572 23.56 -6.58 -12.03
N ARG A 573 22.93 -7.38 -11.18
CA ARG A 573 22.12 -8.54 -11.57
C ARG A 573 20.66 -8.13 -11.69
N THR A 574 19.98 -8.68 -12.70
CA THR A 574 18.57 -8.37 -12.97
C THR A 574 17.65 -9.32 -12.24
N TYR A 575 16.74 -8.76 -11.45
CA TYR A 575 15.68 -9.48 -10.76
C TYR A 575 14.32 -9.06 -11.30
N LYS A 576 13.57 -10.00 -11.87
CA LYS A 576 12.23 -9.74 -12.40
C LYS A 576 11.21 -9.68 -11.25
N VAL A 577 10.38 -8.66 -11.26
CA VAL A 577 9.27 -8.50 -10.32
C VAL A 577 8.04 -9.15 -10.91
N LYS A 578 7.45 -10.14 -10.23
CA LYS A 578 6.22 -10.76 -10.72
C LYS A 578 5.06 -9.76 -10.66
N THR A 579 4.18 -9.81 -11.65
CA THR A 579 3.09 -8.85 -11.87
C THR A 579 2.14 -8.66 -10.68
N ASN A 580 1.98 -9.67 -9.82
CA ASN A 580 1.15 -9.66 -8.62
C ASN A 580 1.94 -9.62 -7.31
N GLU A 581 3.26 -9.52 -7.37
CA GLU A 581 4.09 -9.41 -6.19
C GLU A 581 4.48 -7.94 -6.02
N GLN A 582 4.56 -7.51 -4.76
CA GLN A 582 5.16 -6.23 -4.39
C GLN A 582 6.51 -6.44 -3.71
N ILE A 583 6.85 -7.69 -3.42
CA ILE A 583 8.01 -8.06 -2.62
C ILE A 583 8.93 -8.91 -3.48
N LEU A 584 10.21 -8.52 -3.50
CA LEU A 584 11.25 -9.13 -4.27
C LEU A 584 12.31 -9.70 -3.32
N ALA A 585 12.64 -10.98 -3.51
CA ALA A 585 13.71 -11.67 -2.80
C ALA A 585 15.01 -11.58 -3.60
N VAL A 586 16.08 -11.14 -2.95
CA VAL A 586 17.43 -11.04 -3.52
C VAL A 586 18.40 -11.83 -2.63
N PRO A 587 18.73 -13.09 -2.98
CA PRO A 587 19.62 -13.91 -2.16
C PRO A 587 21.02 -13.29 -2.11
N LEU A 588 21.55 -13.03 -0.91
CA LEU A 588 22.86 -12.36 -0.77
C LEU A 588 24.02 -13.25 -1.25
N ARG A 589 23.87 -14.57 -1.13
CA ARG A 589 24.81 -15.57 -1.66
C ARG A 589 25.05 -15.48 -3.16
N GLU A 590 24.19 -14.79 -3.89
CA GLU A 590 24.39 -14.59 -5.32
C GLU A 590 25.62 -13.72 -5.58
N PHE A 591 25.95 -12.77 -4.71
CA PHE A 591 27.03 -11.82 -4.92
C PHE A 591 28.41 -12.29 -4.39
N THR A 592 28.61 -13.59 -4.18
CA THR A 592 29.89 -14.16 -3.68
C THR A 592 31.09 -13.84 -4.58
N ASP A 593 30.85 -13.68 -5.87
CA ASP A 593 31.83 -13.40 -6.92
C ASP A 593 32.21 -11.90 -7.02
N CYS A 594 31.55 -11.04 -6.25
CA CYS A 594 31.85 -9.62 -6.23
C CYS A 594 33.10 -9.32 -5.37
N ALA A 595 34.13 -8.74 -5.98
CA ALA A 595 35.37 -8.35 -5.30
C ALA A 595 35.15 -7.45 -4.07
N GLU A 596 34.07 -6.68 -4.06
CA GLU A 596 33.62 -5.82 -2.95
C GLU A 596 33.30 -6.63 -1.68
N VAL A 597 32.79 -7.85 -1.83
CA VAL A 597 32.48 -8.77 -0.71
C VAL A 597 33.75 -9.33 -0.08
N GLU A 598 34.79 -9.57 -0.88
CA GLU A 598 36.11 -10.02 -0.39
C GLU A 598 36.95 -8.86 0.15
N ASN A 599 36.83 -7.66 -0.43
CA ASN A 599 37.64 -6.51 -0.08
C ASN A 599 37.23 -5.88 1.26
N GLN A 600 38.01 -6.16 2.29
CA GLN A 600 37.76 -5.69 3.66
C GLN A 600 38.28 -4.26 3.93
N GLN A 601 39.03 -3.67 3.01
CA GLN A 601 39.75 -2.41 3.26
C GLN A 601 38.85 -1.17 3.18
N HIS A 602 37.74 -1.24 2.44
CA HIS A 602 36.84 -0.12 2.22
C HIS A 602 35.40 -0.49 2.58
N GLU A 603 34.64 0.51 3.00
CA GLU A 603 33.18 0.39 3.07
C GLU A 603 32.65 0.29 1.64
N CYS A 604 31.77 -0.66 1.39
CA CYS A 604 31.09 -0.80 0.11
C CYS A 604 29.60 -1.00 0.32
N CYS A 605 28.80 -0.42 -0.57
CA CYS A 605 27.33 -0.45 -0.48
C CYS A 605 26.77 -1.35 -1.58
N LEU A 606 25.93 -2.31 -1.22
CA LEU A 606 25.03 -2.94 -2.17
C LEU A 606 23.89 -1.96 -2.45
N ARG A 607 23.58 -1.78 -3.73
CA ARG A 607 22.55 -0.87 -4.20
C ARG A 607 21.55 -1.58 -5.08
N PHE A 608 20.38 -0.97 -5.24
CA PHE A 608 19.48 -1.33 -6.32
C PHE A 608 19.25 -0.16 -7.26
N TRP A 609 18.87 -0.48 -8.50
CA TRP A 609 18.44 0.47 -9.52
C TRP A 609 17.12 0.04 -10.15
N ILE A 610 16.27 1.02 -10.42
CA ILE A 610 15.01 0.85 -11.16
C ILE A 610 15.06 1.78 -12.36
N THR A 611 15.47 1.23 -13.50
CA THR A 611 15.92 1.98 -14.68
C THR A 611 14.81 2.83 -15.29
N ASN A 612 13.60 2.28 -15.41
CA ASN A 612 12.45 2.98 -16.02
C ASN A 612 11.99 4.23 -15.22
N ARG A 613 12.38 4.33 -13.93
CA ARG A 613 12.07 5.47 -13.07
C ARG A 613 13.30 6.31 -12.71
N ASN A 614 14.48 5.93 -13.18
CA ASN A 614 15.77 6.55 -12.84
C ASN A 614 16.02 6.66 -11.31
N LEU A 615 15.78 5.56 -10.60
CA LEU A 615 15.89 5.48 -9.14
C LEU A 615 17.08 4.60 -8.73
N GLU A 616 17.82 5.02 -7.69
CA GLU A 616 18.96 4.30 -7.09
C GLU A 616 18.96 4.46 -5.57
N ALA A 617 19.13 3.36 -4.82
CA ALA A 617 19.25 3.41 -3.37
C ALA A 617 20.37 2.50 -2.84
N GLU A 618 21.02 2.94 -1.76
CA GLU A 618 21.92 2.12 -0.96
C GLU A 618 21.12 1.34 0.07
N VAL A 619 21.18 0.01 0.04
CA VAL A 619 20.32 -0.86 0.85
C VAL A 619 21.09 -1.69 1.87
N VAL A 620 22.33 -2.08 1.54
CA VAL A 620 23.20 -2.84 2.45
C VAL A 620 24.57 -2.19 2.48
N ILE A 621 25.09 -1.97 3.69
CA ILE A 621 26.44 -1.48 3.92
C ILE A 621 27.29 -2.66 4.40
N LEU A 622 28.34 -2.97 3.65
CA LEU A 622 29.43 -3.81 4.12
C LEU A 622 30.48 -2.90 4.72
N PRO A 623 30.68 -2.93 6.05
CA PRO A 623 31.66 -2.07 6.68
C PRO A 623 33.06 -2.45 6.17
N SER A 624 33.94 -1.45 6.09
CA SER A 624 35.36 -1.76 6.10
C SER A 624 35.62 -2.52 7.40
N ILE A 625 36.29 -3.65 7.31
CA ILE A 625 36.94 -4.16 8.50
C ILE A 625 38.15 -3.24 8.61
N THR A 626 37.97 -2.12 9.31
CA THR A 626 39.07 -1.58 10.10
C THR A 626 39.38 -2.67 11.12
N THR A 627 40.11 -3.69 10.67
CA THR A 627 41.08 -4.29 11.55
C THR A 627 41.94 -3.10 11.90
N ASP A 628 41.68 -2.48 13.03
CA ASP A 628 42.77 -1.87 13.77
C ASP A 628 43.65 -3.07 14.12
N LYS A 629 44.41 -3.54 13.12
CA LYS A 629 45.42 -4.60 13.21
C LYS A 629 46.55 -4.16 14.18
N HIS A 630 46.42 -2.94 14.70
CA HIS A 630 47.19 -2.31 15.76
C HIS A 630 46.32 -1.83 16.94
N LEU A 631 45.23 -2.50 17.32
CA LEU A 631 44.64 -2.30 18.64
C LEU A 631 45.62 -2.81 19.71
N ARG A 632 46.58 -1.96 20.08
CA ARG A 632 47.62 -2.27 21.07
C ARG A 632 46.96 -2.24 22.44
N VAL A 633 47.05 -3.37 23.15
CA VAL A 633 46.52 -3.50 24.51
C VAL A 633 47.67 -3.66 25.49
N GLY A 634 47.75 -2.75 26.45
CA GLY A 634 48.72 -2.83 27.54
C GLY A 634 48.02 -2.98 28.89
N TRP A 635 48.68 -3.71 29.79
CA TRP A 635 48.19 -3.93 31.15
C TRP A 635 49.19 -3.36 32.15
N GLY A 636 48.72 -2.74 33.23
CA GLY A 636 49.53 -2.19 34.31
C GLY A 636 48.97 -2.57 35.67
N ARG A 637 49.85 -2.70 36.68
CA ARG A 637 49.43 -3.01 38.06
C ARG A 637 50.30 -2.29 39.06
N LYS A 638 49.69 -1.86 40.16
CA LYS A 638 50.38 -1.41 41.37
C LYS A 638 49.59 -1.89 42.58
N LYS A 639 50.21 -2.71 43.43
CA LYS A 639 49.56 -3.35 44.59
C LYS A 639 48.26 -4.07 44.17
N THR A 640 47.09 -3.57 44.58
CA THR A 640 45.76 -4.12 44.28
C THR A 640 45.11 -3.48 43.05
N ALA A 641 45.66 -2.39 42.50
CA ALA A 641 45.13 -1.70 41.33
C ALA A 641 45.62 -2.35 40.03
N VAL A 642 44.72 -2.57 39.07
CA VAL A 642 45.02 -3.13 37.74
C VAL A 642 44.35 -2.28 36.68
N ALA A 643 45.13 -1.87 35.66
CA ALA A 643 44.67 -1.06 34.54
C ALA A 643 44.89 -1.80 33.22
N LYS A 644 43.94 -1.66 32.31
CA LYS A 644 43.97 -2.08 30.91
C LYS A 644 43.89 -0.83 30.05
N VAL A 645 44.76 -0.70 29.07
CA VAL A 645 44.77 0.42 28.13
C VAL A 645 44.55 -0.15 26.74
N VAL A 646 43.63 0.45 26.01
CA VAL A 646 43.37 0.20 24.61
C VAL A 646 43.78 1.46 23.85
N MET A 647 44.75 1.34 22.95
CA MET A 647 45.22 2.45 22.11
C MET A 647 44.52 2.42 20.76
N ARG A 648 44.08 3.60 20.30
CA ARG A 648 43.47 3.83 18.98
C ARG A 648 44.12 5.06 18.33
N ASN A 649 43.93 5.22 17.03
CA ASN A 649 44.23 6.50 16.38
C ASN A 649 43.25 7.58 16.88
N GLY A 650 43.72 8.78 17.17
CA GLY A 650 42.88 9.86 17.71
C GLY A 650 43.66 11.10 18.12
N LYS A 651 42.98 12.12 18.64
CA LYS A 651 43.58 13.45 18.91
C LYS A 651 44.06 13.59 20.37
N GLY A 652 44.94 12.71 20.84
CA GLY A 652 45.57 12.83 22.17
C GLY A 652 44.66 12.65 23.38
N GLU A 653 43.43 12.18 23.19
CA GLU A 653 42.48 12.03 24.28
C GLU A 653 42.83 10.82 25.17
N ILE A 654 42.89 11.02 26.48
CA ILE A 654 43.08 9.95 27.47
C ILE A 654 41.84 9.87 28.36
N LYS A 655 41.04 8.81 28.17
CA LYS A 655 39.84 8.53 28.97
C LYS A 655 40.11 7.41 29.96
N VAL A 656 39.80 7.63 31.23
CA VAL A 656 39.88 6.63 32.31
C VAL A 656 38.47 6.33 32.82
N ASN A 657 38.04 5.07 32.67
CA ASN A 657 36.69 4.60 33.02
C ASN A 657 35.59 5.52 32.46
N GLY A 658 35.75 5.94 31.19
CA GLY A 658 34.79 6.77 30.47
C GLY A 658 34.88 8.28 30.72
N LYS A 659 35.79 8.74 31.58
CA LYS A 659 35.99 10.17 31.90
C LYS A 659 37.37 10.68 31.47
N PRO A 660 37.55 11.95 31.09
CA PRO A 660 38.89 12.53 30.87
C PRO A 660 39.82 12.30 32.08
N SER A 661 41.08 11.99 31.85
CA SER A 661 42.02 11.61 32.93
C SER A 661 42.14 12.67 34.04
N ASP A 662 42.09 13.95 33.66
CA ASP A 662 42.17 15.06 34.61
C ASP A 662 40.91 15.17 35.48
N GLU A 663 39.73 14.85 34.91
CA GLU A 663 38.45 14.80 35.65
C GLU A 663 38.38 13.55 36.56
N TYR A 664 38.83 12.40 36.06
CA TYR A 664 38.76 11.14 36.81
C TYR A 664 39.66 11.19 38.07
N PHE A 665 40.82 11.83 37.99
CA PHE A 665 41.78 11.91 39.09
C PHE A 665 41.74 13.23 39.86
N VAL A 666 40.69 14.05 39.78
CA VAL A 666 40.60 15.37 40.46
C VAL A 666 40.95 15.28 41.94
N GLN A 667 40.48 14.26 42.66
CA GLN A 667 40.69 14.10 44.11
C GLN A 667 41.93 13.27 44.48
N ALA A 668 42.74 12.88 43.50
CA ALA A 668 43.90 12.04 43.76
C ALA A 668 45.12 12.86 44.28
N PRO A 669 46.01 12.24 45.08
CA PRO A 669 47.21 12.88 45.61
C PRO A 669 48.09 13.49 44.52
N ILE A 670 48.67 14.65 44.83
CA ILE A 670 49.53 15.43 43.92
C ILE A 670 50.69 14.56 43.39
N GLU A 671 51.29 13.74 44.25
CA GLU A 671 52.37 12.79 43.90
C GLU A 671 51.97 11.81 42.78
N GLY A 672 50.73 11.32 42.79
CA GLY A 672 50.20 10.43 41.76
C GLY A 672 50.01 11.16 40.44
N LYS A 673 49.42 12.35 40.47
CA LYS A 673 49.23 13.20 39.28
C LYS A 673 50.57 13.60 38.67
N GLN A 674 51.54 14.01 39.49
CA GLN A 674 52.91 14.32 39.04
C GLN A 674 53.59 13.10 38.40
N PHE A 675 53.37 11.90 38.93
CA PHE A 675 53.90 10.67 38.35
C PHE A 675 53.36 10.39 36.95
N LEU A 676 52.04 10.58 36.73
CA LEU A 676 51.43 10.44 35.40
C LEU A 676 51.86 11.56 34.45
N LYS A 677 51.87 12.83 34.90
CA LYS A 677 52.35 13.96 34.10
C LYS A 677 53.77 13.77 33.63
N ARG A 678 54.66 13.24 34.48
CA ARG A 678 56.05 12.93 34.12
C ARG A 678 56.15 11.94 32.96
N LEU A 679 55.25 10.96 32.84
CA LEU A 679 55.18 10.06 31.69
C LEU A 679 54.72 10.81 30.43
N LEU A 680 53.63 11.56 30.53
CA LEU A 680 52.98 12.24 29.41
C LEU A 680 53.81 13.41 28.85
N ASN A 681 54.71 13.97 29.65
CA ASN A 681 55.60 15.07 29.28
C ASN A 681 56.95 14.61 28.68
N LEU A 682 57.23 13.30 28.61
CA LEU A 682 58.40 12.83 27.85
C LEU A 682 58.21 13.20 26.38
N LYS A 683 59.22 13.84 25.76
CA LYS A 683 59.12 14.40 24.41
C LYS A 683 58.65 13.36 23.39
N GLU A 684 59.18 12.15 23.47
CA GLU A 684 58.90 11.04 22.58
C GLU A 684 57.49 10.46 22.82
N VAL A 685 56.99 10.51 24.06
CA VAL A 685 55.63 10.07 24.41
C VAL A 685 54.61 11.11 23.97
N ASN A 686 54.89 12.39 24.23
CA ASN A 686 54.01 13.49 23.90
C ASN A 686 53.78 13.60 22.39
N ALA A 687 54.87 13.52 21.60
CA ALA A 687 54.80 13.52 20.14
C ALA A 687 53.94 12.36 19.60
N LEU A 688 54.05 11.18 20.23
CA LEU A 688 53.28 10.00 19.83
C LEU A 688 51.80 10.11 20.21
N LEU A 689 51.50 10.64 21.40
CA LEU A 689 50.13 10.82 21.86
C LEU A 689 49.39 11.92 21.08
N ALA A 690 50.07 12.87 20.44
CA ALA A 690 49.40 13.87 19.59
C ALA A 690 48.49 13.24 18.51
N GLU A 691 48.82 12.02 18.05
CA GLU A 691 48.10 11.29 17.01
C GLU A 691 47.37 10.02 17.52
N LYS A 692 47.37 9.76 18.84
CA LYS A 692 46.72 8.58 19.45
C LYS A 692 45.71 8.95 20.54
N ALA A 693 44.64 8.17 20.65
CA ALA A 693 43.72 8.20 21.78
C ALA A 693 43.86 6.94 22.63
N LEU A 694 43.69 7.08 23.94
CA LEU A 694 43.83 6.00 24.92
C LEU A 694 42.54 5.85 25.74
N ASP A 695 41.94 4.66 25.65
CA ASP A 695 40.85 4.24 26.53
C ASP A 695 41.41 3.34 27.63
N VAL A 696 41.25 3.77 28.87
CA VAL A 696 41.80 3.10 30.05
C VAL A 696 40.67 2.57 30.93
N GLU A 697 40.65 1.27 31.15
CA GLU A 697 39.80 0.62 32.15
C GLU A 697 40.65 0.28 33.38
N VAL A 698 40.30 0.80 34.56
CA VAL A 698 41.05 0.55 35.79
C VAL A 698 40.15 0.09 36.93
N LYS A 699 40.58 -0.98 37.62
CA LYS A 699 39.86 -1.64 38.73
C LYS A 699 40.78 -1.89 39.92
N GLY A 700 40.19 -1.98 41.11
CA GLY A 700 40.91 -2.16 42.37
C GLY A 700 41.53 -0.86 42.89
N SER A 701 41.63 -0.74 44.22
CA SER A 701 41.93 0.51 44.96
C SER A 701 40.93 1.65 44.68
N ASN A 702 40.96 2.72 45.48
CA ASN A 702 40.10 3.89 45.29
C ASN A 702 40.76 4.89 44.31
N PRO A 703 40.01 5.59 43.43
CA PRO A 703 40.51 6.68 42.59
C PRO A 703 41.23 7.81 43.33
N THR A 704 41.01 7.96 44.63
CA THR A 704 41.75 8.89 45.50
C THR A 704 43.12 8.37 45.94
N THR A 705 43.61 7.26 45.38
CA THR A 705 44.91 6.68 45.77
C THR A 705 45.95 6.79 44.68
N THR A 706 47.20 7.01 45.08
CA THR A 706 48.38 6.99 44.19
C THR A 706 48.57 5.64 43.48
N GLN A 707 47.96 4.57 43.99
CA GLN A 707 48.10 3.21 43.44
C GLN A 707 47.40 3.08 42.09
N GLN A 708 46.20 3.64 41.95
CA GLN A 708 45.43 3.55 40.71
C GLN A 708 46.11 4.31 39.56
N ILE A 709 46.58 5.53 39.83
CA ILE A 709 47.30 6.34 38.84
C ILE A 709 48.61 5.66 38.39
N LYS A 710 49.37 5.08 39.32
CA LYS A 710 50.61 4.35 38.98
C LYS A 710 50.33 3.10 38.14
N ALA A 711 49.22 2.39 38.37
CA ALA A 711 48.80 1.27 37.53
C ALA A 711 48.47 1.74 36.10
N VAL A 712 47.72 2.84 35.96
CA VAL A 712 47.42 3.46 34.66
C VAL A 712 48.69 3.90 33.93
N ALA A 713 49.60 4.62 34.59
CA ALA A 713 50.86 5.06 33.99
C ALA A 713 51.71 3.88 33.47
N HIS A 714 51.79 2.78 34.23
CA HIS A 714 52.49 1.57 33.77
C HIS A 714 51.77 0.86 32.62
N ALA A 715 50.44 0.88 32.57
CA ALA A 715 49.68 0.31 31.47
C ALA A 715 49.92 1.09 30.18
N ILE A 716 49.83 2.43 30.24
CA ILE A 716 50.09 3.34 29.10
C ILE A 716 51.51 3.13 28.58
N ALA A 717 52.51 3.14 29.46
CA ALA A 717 53.90 2.94 29.06
C ALA A 717 54.12 1.59 28.35
N ARG A 718 53.43 0.52 28.75
CA ARG A 718 53.54 -0.79 28.09
C ARG A 718 52.85 -0.83 26.75
N THR A 719 51.68 -0.20 26.62
CA THR A 719 51.00 -0.06 25.33
C THR A 719 51.87 0.71 24.34
N LEU A 720 52.55 1.76 24.80
CA LEU A 720 53.48 2.54 23.99
C LEU A 720 54.74 1.75 23.59
N ILE A 721 55.32 0.95 24.49
CA ILE A 721 56.46 0.06 24.17
C ILE A 721 56.05 -1.01 23.15
N ASP A 722 54.83 -1.53 23.26
CA ASP A 722 54.32 -2.50 22.30
C ASP A 722 54.08 -1.86 20.92
N TYR A 723 53.66 -0.60 20.89
CA TYR A 723 53.50 0.18 19.66
C TYR A 723 54.85 0.56 19.02
N ASP A 724 55.78 1.12 19.80
CA ASP A 724 57.13 1.48 19.36
C ASP A 724 58.18 1.00 20.38
N TYR A 725 58.87 -0.08 20.02
CA TYR A 725 59.86 -0.72 20.89
C TYR A 725 61.06 0.20 21.20
N ARG A 726 61.32 1.23 20.39
CA ARG A 726 62.40 2.21 20.61
C ARG A 726 62.19 3.04 21.88
N LEU A 727 60.95 3.14 22.36
CA LEU A 727 60.62 3.84 23.61
C LEU A 727 61.00 3.05 24.87
N LYS A 728 61.26 1.74 24.76
CA LYS A 728 61.58 0.87 25.88
C LYS A 728 62.77 1.36 26.72
N PRO A 729 63.95 1.69 26.18
CA PRO A 729 65.05 2.23 26.98
C PRO A 729 64.68 3.54 27.69
N ILE A 730 64.05 4.47 26.98
CA ILE A 730 63.64 5.80 27.49
C ILE A 730 62.65 5.66 28.65
N LEU A 731 61.60 4.88 28.46
CA LEU A 731 60.56 4.66 29.47
C LEU A 731 61.09 3.91 30.69
N LYS A 732 62.01 2.95 30.50
CA LYS A 732 62.61 2.19 31.60
C LYS A 732 63.57 3.06 32.42
N GLN A 733 64.37 3.91 31.78
CA GLN A 733 65.23 4.90 32.43
C GLN A 733 64.40 5.94 33.22
N ALA A 734 63.25 6.34 32.70
CA ALA A 734 62.30 7.21 33.39
C ALA A 734 61.49 6.53 34.52
N GLY A 735 61.67 5.21 34.73
CA GLY A 735 61.02 4.46 35.81
C GLY A 735 59.61 3.93 35.48
N PHE A 736 59.27 3.79 34.20
CA PHE A 736 58.00 3.23 33.71
C PHE A 736 58.24 1.85 33.06
N GLY A 737 57.16 1.09 32.79
CA GLY A 737 57.26 -0.21 32.11
C GLY A 737 57.83 -1.40 32.91
N GLY A 738 57.77 -1.41 34.25
CA GLY A 738 58.24 -2.50 35.13
C GLY A 738 57.49 -3.85 35.00
N CYS A 739 57.56 -4.75 36.00
CA CYS A 739 57.11 -6.19 35.96
C CYS A 739 55.86 -6.52 35.12
N ARG A 740 56.00 -7.37 34.09
CA ARG A 740 54.96 -7.79 33.13
C ARG A 740 53.80 -8.55 33.81
N ILE A 741 52.57 -8.33 33.36
CA ILE A 741 51.40 -9.18 33.66
C ILE A 741 50.90 -9.71 32.34
N THR A 742 50.88 -11.02 32.18
CA THR A 742 50.54 -11.68 30.91
C THR A 742 49.06 -12.05 30.79
N THR A 743 48.33 -12.29 31.89
CA THR A 743 46.87 -12.57 31.86
C THR A 743 46.26 -12.40 33.27
N MET A 744 45.00 -11.96 33.37
CA MET A 744 44.25 -11.99 34.63
C MET A 744 43.85 -13.44 34.98
N HIS A 745 44.40 -14.03 36.04
CA HIS A 745 43.68 -15.05 36.79
C HIS A 745 42.69 -14.32 37.72
N ILE A 746 41.42 -14.24 37.29
CA ILE A 746 40.33 -13.91 38.18
C ILE A 746 40.13 -15.14 39.08
N ASN A 747 40.63 -15.08 40.31
CA ASN A 747 40.33 -16.10 41.30
C ASN A 747 38.80 -16.24 41.44
N ARG A 748 38.32 -17.48 41.26
CA ARG A 748 36.97 -17.92 41.61
C ARG A 748 36.55 -17.31 42.95
N VAL A 749 35.37 -16.72 42.96
CA VAL A 749 34.59 -16.42 44.16
C VAL A 749 34.58 -17.69 45.04
N ARG A 750 35.31 -17.65 46.16
CA ARG A 750 35.11 -18.61 47.24
C ARG A 750 33.74 -18.31 47.85
N ARG A 751 32.79 -19.23 47.66
CA ARG A 751 31.69 -19.44 48.59
C ARG A 751 32.28 -19.64 49.98
N ASN A 752 31.90 -18.80 50.93
CA ASN A 752 31.79 -19.07 52.36
C ASN A 752 30.54 -18.29 52.80
N LYS A 753 29.40 -18.94 53.10
CA LYS A 753 29.04 -19.54 54.40
C LYS A 753 29.32 -18.58 55.57
N SER A 754 28.33 -17.75 55.86
CA SER A 754 27.66 -17.59 57.17
C SER A 754 26.46 -16.68 56.98
#